data_AF-A0AAV2I3W1-F1
#
_entry.id   AF-A0AAV2I3W1-F1
#
_cell.length_a   1.000
_cell.length_b   1.000
_cell.length_c   1.000
_cell.angle_alpha   90.00
_cell.angle_beta   90.00
_cell.angle_gamma   90.00
#
_symmetry.space_group_name_H-M   'P 1'
#
loop_
_entity.id
_entity.type
_entity.pdbx_description
1 polymer ?
#
loop_
_entity_poly.entity_id
_entity_poly.type
_entity_poly.pdbx_seq_one_letter_code
_entity_poly.pdbx_strand_id
1 'polypeptide(L)'
;MAEYDETDSVERGYRRLSSLFMPPNLNLHKCQRCSQTVYQQERIGPVNDVVFHKQCFKCCVCGSYVTLKNYWTSQGKTDDKEIYCQTHAPRIGGSRLDNSAMGIQRAIAAQDNFRRATSKMSELRFQGEQPGYALDNEAMGIKAALAQGRQQNHQHHANDQQTGHKYTIDENAVHIRGALNAQLLQRKYQRKLDKHHFPPHIAKKREQVFDAQKRLEEQLRREEDEMFKEFQEEREKEGKAINKEIDSEWEAKLKELTDRYEKDLDKKKKKIKDPDKKMMTVQFENEKKYLAETLRMKKENKRNTMTLRLRQKEQQQTAELVKKQSQKMLEMLAKEQRELKAELEKEKAKSPLPAENGKSAPYENGGDATLDEVLEILPLPGVISPPSPKAPVCRKEDLFPDETVFEAIDEQVIKVAESEQLTYTDLVRQLTEGLISDLEKARALYRWICVKDLNVMEFTDGLTVDTPMGLLRGIKFGTETYHVLFMRLCSYAGLHCVEIKGHSKSVGYEPGLKISPSTFQNTWNAVFIDNEWRLIQCNWGARHLVLSKDKEDKKKGKDHIRYQYDEHYFMTNPDEFIQEFWPLDPKWQLLESPITLEEFEALPFVRSIFFHYKMRFDGHKLAVIHTDDKGGAKITIRVPEEHENDLVFFYQLRYAEKEKSKETTYRGSPLERFVFQTMVDNTVTFSVHVPTPGLYFIEIFANKIDDSGRVEENNANVAPFKLKCACKFKIVCETLSGKMHPLPNCAAGEWGPKKAQRHFGITPIIAPSSELEMEKVGILTVVDHFELKFRIPHPYQFVAKLRMNHVETKVLDPYVNLTNEGSVLSVYVSLPQPGQYGLDIFARPKGASDTHTLSHACKYLINCTKVESMVPLPKLIPPNETKRSKFGTTPSFDEIGLKLIAPKDFKIRLLKDVPISVEVKVPPRILLSYQFLREPDEDNRDYIKQTQESNGISKFTTTLPKRGNYMLSLYARKENSEDKSAPNVCNFLFSYLPESGEATGIVKGQEKKSFFKKSIFKKTDSREKIPVDKLSDKSSDKSSDKSS
;
A
#
# COMPACT_ATOMS: atom_id res chain seq x y z
N MET A 1 -25.20 67.59 46.00
CA MET A 1 -24.28 66.43 46.14
C MET A 1 -24.25 65.75 44.79
N ALA A 2 -23.68 66.34 43.74
CA ALA A 2 -22.30 66.78 43.52
C ALA A 2 -21.32 65.60 43.38
N GLU A 3 -20.72 65.54 42.18
CA GLU A 3 -19.51 64.82 41.68
C GLU A 3 -19.74 63.38 41.14
N TYR A 4 -19.74 63.17 39.80
CA TYR A 4 -18.61 63.00 38.82
C TYR A 4 -17.79 61.72 39.12
N ASP A 5 -17.38 60.83 38.21
CA ASP A 5 -17.05 60.98 36.78
C ASP A 5 -17.02 59.62 36.02
N GLU A 6 -17.11 59.75 34.69
CA GLU A 6 -16.73 58.89 33.55
C GLU A 6 -16.10 57.50 33.76
N THR A 7 -16.73 56.45 33.21
CA THR A 7 -16.16 55.60 32.12
C THR A 7 -17.13 54.47 31.75
N ASP A 8 -18.04 54.71 30.79
CA ASP A 8 -18.64 53.59 30.02
C ASP A 8 -19.10 54.02 28.60
N SER A 9 -18.44 55.05 28.05
CA SER A 9 -18.75 55.65 26.75
C SER A 9 -17.94 55.08 25.58
N VAL A 10 -17.19 53.98 25.75
CA VAL A 10 -16.36 53.41 24.66
C VAL A 10 -16.98 52.17 24.00
N GLU A 11 -18.05 51.58 24.55
CA GLU A 11 -18.68 50.40 23.93
C GLU A 11 -19.95 50.69 23.09
N ARG A 12 -20.20 51.96 22.73
CA ARG A 12 -21.24 52.35 21.75
C ARG A 12 -20.72 52.70 20.35
N GLY A 13 -19.44 52.46 20.06
CA GLY A 13 -18.76 52.99 18.87
C GLY A 13 -18.76 52.15 17.58
N TYR A 14 -19.07 50.85 17.59
CA TYR A 14 -18.92 50.01 16.37
C TYR A 14 -20.07 49.05 16.09
N ARG A 15 -21.31 49.55 16.23
CA ARG A 15 -22.48 48.98 15.54
C ARG A 15 -23.16 50.05 14.70
N ARG A 16 -22.62 50.29 13.50
CA ARG A 16 -23.34 50.76 12.29
C ARG A 16 -22.33 50.88 11.15
N LEU A 17 -22.11 49.80 10.41
CA LEU A 17 -21.67 49.81 8.99
C LEU A 17 -21.60 48.36 8.40
N SER A 18 -22.57 47.51 8.69
CA SER A 18 -22.75 46.25 7.94
C SER A 18 -24.20 45.96 7.55
N SER A 19 -25.11 46.92 7.72
CA SER A 19 -26.50 46.83 7.25
C SER A 19 -26.70 47.31 5.80
N LEU A 20 -25.69 47.25 4.93
CA LEU A 20 -25.79 47.74 3.55
C LEU A 20 -25.73 46.69 2.44
N PHE A 21 -25.56 45.39 2.74
CA PHE A 21 -25.52 44.39 1.66
C PHE A 21 -26.20 43.06 1.97
N MET A 22 -27.51 43.07 2.27
CA MET A 22 -28.43 41.98 1.84
C MET A 22 -29.91 42.39 1.94
N PRO A 23 -30.70 42.21 0.86
CA PRO A 23 -32.15 41.96 0.92
C PRO A 23 -32.57 40.66 0.20
N PRO A 24 -33.84 40.17 0.30
CA PRO A 24 -34.85 40.36 1.34
C PRO A 24 -35.50 39.05 1.85
N ASN A 25 -36.26 39.23 2.94
CA ASN A 25 -37.08 38.31 3.76
C ASN A 25 -37.87 37.17 3.07
N LEU A 26 -37.93 36.03 3.77
CA LEU A 26 -39.18 35.27 3.98
C LEU A 26 -39.32 34.87 5.46
N ASN A 27 -40.55 35.03 5.95
CA ASN A 27 -41.02 34.96 7.35
C ASN A 27 -40.23 34.07 8.33
N LEU A 28 -39.73 34.71 9.38
CA LEU A 28 -38.87 34.17 10.42
C LEU A 28 -39.69 33.85 11.68
N HIS A 29 -40.00 32.58 11.91
CA HIS A 29 -40.67 32.12 13.14
C HIS A 29 -39.70 32.13 14.33
N LYS A 30 -40.12 32.61 15.51
CA LYS A 30 -39.28 32.67 16.71
C LYS A 30 -39.45 31.44 17.60
N CYS A 31 -38.36 30.97 18.19
CA CYS A 31 -38.34 29.84 19.11
C CYS A 31 -39.03 30.21 20.41
N GLN A 32 -39.98 29.40 20.90
CA GLN A 32 -40.63 29.65 22.18
C GLN A 32 -39.67 29.65 23.38
N ARG A 33 -38.59 28.85 23.34
CA ARG A 33 -37.68 28.67 24.48
C ARG A 33 -36.57 29.71 24.59
N CYS A 34 -35.96 30.11 23.47
CA CYS A 34 -34.88 31.10 23.48
C CYS A 34 -35.28 32.44 22.86
N SER A 35 -36.50 32.55 22.31
CA SER A 35 -37.03 33.73 21.61
C SER A 35 -36.23 34.19 20.37
N GLN A 36 -35.15 33.48 20.03
CA GLN A 36 -34.37 33.69 18.82
C GLN A 36 -35.04 33.06 17.61
N THR A 37 -34.67 33.55 16.44
CA THR A 37 -35.28 33.15 15.20
C THR A 37 -34.89 31.74 14.78
N VAL A 38 -35.86 30.94 14.35
CA VAL A 38 -35.68 29.56 13.93
C VAL A 38 -35.66 29.50 12.41
N TYR A 39 -34.49 29.20 11.84
CA TYR A 39 -34.33 28.96 10.41
C TYR A 39 -34.87 27.58 10.03
N GLN A 40 -35.27 27.42 8.76
CA GLN A 40 -36.00 26.24 8.28
C GLN A 40 -35.23 24.91 8.47
N GLN A 41 -33.89 24.95 8.46
CA GLN A 41 -33.04 23.76 8.66
C GLN A 41 -33.00 23.24 10.10
N GLU A 42 -33.31 24.09 11.10
CA GLU A 42 -33.27 23.75 12.54
C GLU A 42 -34.64 23.79 13.20
N ARG A 43 -35.70 24.00 12.41
CA ARG A 43 -37.07 24.10 12.88
C ARG A 43 -37.61 22.75 13.35
N ILE A 44 -38.01 22.68 14.62
CA ILE A 44 -38.87 21.63 15.18
C ILE A 44 -40.21 22.27 15.56
N GLY A 45 -41.31 21.80 14.95
CA GLY A 45 -42.67 22.29 15.19
C GLY A 45 -43.43 22.67 13.91
N PRO A 46 -44.70 23.13 14.02
CA PRO A 46 -45.33 23.60 15.25
C PRO A 46 -45.84 22.48 16.18
N VAL A 47 -45.56 22.60 17.48
CA VAL A 47 -46.11 21.78 18.57
C VAL A 47 -46.87 22.74 19.48
N ASN A 48 -48.19 22.56 19.67
CA ASN A 48 -49.07 23.53 20.34
C ASN A 48 -48.91 24.98 19.78
N ASP A 49 -48.91 25.10 18.45
CA ASP A 49 -48.78 26.37 17.70
C ASP A 49 -47.48 27.16 17.89
N VAL A 50 -46.44 26.55 18.46
CA VAL A 50 -45.11 27.18 18.63
C VAL A 50 -43.99 26.34 18.04
N VAL A 51 -42.89 26.99 17.66
CA VAL A 51 -41.70 26.36 17.07
C VAL A 51 -40.50 26.43 18.01
N PHE A 52 -39.56 25.49 17.84
CA PHE A 52 -38.33 25.41 18.61
C PHE A 52 -37.13 25.14 17.71
N HIS A 53 -35.92 25.52 18.14
CA HIS A 53 -34.68 24.98 17.54
C HIS A 53 -34.51 23.51 17.94
N LYS A 54 -33.80 22.73 17.11
CA LYS A 54 -33.39 21.35 17.41
C LYS A 54 -32.75 21.20 18.79
N GLN A 55 -31.88 22.14 19.17
CA GLN A 55 -31.20 22.12 20.47
C GLN A 55 -32.09 22.59 21.63
N CYS A 56 -33.12 23.38 21.32
CA CYS A 56 -34.07 23.91 22.29
C CYS A 56 -35.20 22.91 22.59
N PHE A 57 -35.35 21.82 21.85
CA PHE A 57 -36.42 20.83 22.02
C PHE A 57 -36.07 19.78 23.10
N LYS A 58 -36.11 20.23 24.37
CA LYS A 58 -35.74 19.47 25.57
C LYS A 58 -36.88 19.45 26.59
N CYS A 59 -36.85 18.51 27.53
CA CYS A 59 -37.75 18.55 28.68
C CYS A 59 -37.43 19.78 29.55
N CYS A 60 -38.42 20.61 29.87
CA CYS A 60 -38.21 21.82 30.69
C CYS A 60 -37.77 21.53 32.13
N VAL A 61 -38.05 20.32 32.66
CA VAL A 61 -37.75 19.95 34.05
C VAL A 61 -36.34 19.37 34.20
N CYS A 62 -35.94 18.47 33.30
CA CYS A 62 -34.67 17.73 33.43
C CYS A 62 -33.63 18.04 32.34
N GLY A 63 -33.96 18.90 31.37
CA GLY A 63 -33.06 19.28 30.29
C GLY A 63 -32.72 18.15 29.30
N SER A 64 -33.26 16.94 29.48
CA SER A 64 -33.03 15.81 28.59
C SER A 64 -33.59 16.09 27.20
N TYR A 65 -32.84 15.72 26.17
CA TYR A 65 -33.30 15.83 24.79
C TYR A 65 -34.51 14.93 24.57
N VAL A 66 -35.58 15.52 24.05
CA VAL A 66 -36.75 14.81 23.57
C VAL A 66 -36.79 14.97 22.05
N THR A 67 -37.56 14.12 21.40
CA THR A 67 -37.79 14.08 19.97
C THR A 67 -39.29 14.18 19.73
N LEU A 68 -39.72 14.46 18.51
CA LEU A 68 -41.14 14.50 18.15
C LEU A 68 -41.89 13.17 18.43
N LYS A 69 -41.18 12.06 18.68
CA LYS A 69 -41.78 10.76 19.00
C LYS A 69 -41.94 10.47 20.49
N ASN A 70 -41.19 11.14 21.37
CA ASN A 70 -41.14 10.83 22.81
C ASN A 70 -41.32 12.06 23.72
N TYR A 71 -41.80 13.17 23.16
CA TYR A 71 -42.19 14.34 23.93
C TYR A 71 -43.61 14.22 24.47
N TRP A 72 -43.87 14.87 25.59
CA TRP A 72 -45.16 14.91 26.26
C TRP A 72 -45.51 16.36 26.59
N THR A 73 -46.80 16.70 26.55
CA THR A 73 -47.33 18.01 26.95
C THR A 73 -48.24 17.85 28.16
N SER A 74 -48.48 18.93 28.89
CA SER A 74 -49.34 18.91 30.08
C SER A 74 -50.78 18.55 29.69
N GLN A 75 -51.28 17.42 30.19
CA GLN A 75 -52.62 16.93 29.83
C GLN A 75 -53.76 17.68 30.54
N GLY A 76 -53.44 18.59 31.47
CA GLY A 76 -54.42 19.29 32.33
C GLY A 76 -54.47 20.80 32.24
N LYS A 77 -53.55 21.44 31.52
CA LYS A 77 -53.55 22.88 31.27
C LYS A 77 -53.35 23.13 29.79
N THR A 78 -54.41 23.52 29.09
CA THR A 78 -54.41 23.81 27.65
C THR A 78 -53.54 25.00 27.25
N ASP A 79 -53.14 25.86 28.19
CA ASP A 79 -52.29 27.03 27.94
C ASP A 79 -50.78 26.76 28.14
N ASP A 80 -50.40 25.55 28.53
CA ASP A 80 -48.98 25.21 28.71
C ASP A 80 -48.33 24.81 27.38
N LYS A 81 -47.45 25.67 26.88
CA LYS A 81 -46.71 25.51 25.62
C LYS A 81 -45.33 24.88 25.81
N GLU A 82 -45.01 24.43 27.03
CA GLU A 82 -43.74 23.76 27.36
C GLU A 82 -43.77 22.26 27.06
N ILE A 83 -42.57 21.68 26.97
CA ILE A 83 -42.35 20.29 26.53
C ILE A 83 -41.70 19.48 27.65
N TYR A 84 -42.23 18.27 27.88
CA TYR A 84 -41.83 17.36 28.94
C TYR A 84 -41.38 15.99 28.39
N CYS A 85 -40.61 15.23 29.17
CA CYS A 85 -40.41 13.80 28.92
C CYS A 85 -41.50 12.99 29.65
N GLN A 86 -41.63 11.71 29.31
CA GLN A 86 -42.69 10.83 29.82
C GLN A 86 -42.82 10.80 31.35
N THR A 87 -41.70 10.91 32.06
CA THR A 87 -41.62 10.89 33.52
C THR A 87 -41.99 12.23 34.18
N HIS A 88 -41.79 13.35 33.48
CA HIS A 88 -42.02 14.70 34.01
C HIS A 88 -43.31 15.36 33.47
N ALA A 89 -44.06 14.65 32.63
CA ALA A 89 -45.33 15.12 32.09
C ALA A 89 -46.38 15.21 33.22
N PRO A 90 -46.97 16.40 33.50
CA PRO A 90 -47.99 16.55 34.54
C PRO A 90 -49.24 15.72 34.21
N ARG A 91 -49.61 14.78 35.09
CA ARG A 91 -50.85 13.98 34.98
C ARG A 91 -51.86 14.42 36.04
N ILE A 92 -53.12 14.54 35.66
CA ILE A 92 -54.20 14.93 36.57
C ILE A 92 -54.65 13.70 37.38
N GLY A 93 -54.48 13.75 38.69
CA GLY A 93 -55.29 12.96 39.64
C GLY A 93 -54.56 11.99 40.55
N GLY A 94 -54.56 12.29 41.86
CA GLY A 94 -54.92 11.30 42.88
C GLY A 94 -53.81 10.74 43.76
N SER A 95 -53.66 11.37 44.93
CA SER A 95 -52.95 10.99 46.15
C SER A 95 -53.06 9.53 46.62
N ARG A 96 -52.04 9.11 47.38
CA ARG A 96 -52.06 8.24 48.60
C ARG A 96 -51.18 6.97 48.50
N LEU A 97 -50.23 6.88 49.42
CA LEU A 97 -49.43 5.70 49.73
C LEU A 97 -50.31 4.61 50.37
N ASP A 98 -50.17 3.35 49.94
CA ASP A 98 -50.15 2.19 50.83
C ASP A 98 -49.41 0.99 50.19
N ASN A 99 -48.55 0.40 51.00
CA ASN A 99 -47.77 -0.81 50.79
C ASN A 99 -48.64 -2.01 51.12
N SER A 100 -49.15 -2.74 50.12
CA SER A 100 -49.31 -4.21 50.14
C SER A 100 -50.16 -4.69 48.97
N ALA A 101 -49.51 -5.09 47.87
CA ALA A 101 -50.07 -6.07 46.94
C ALA A 101 -48.92 -6.71 46.14
N MET A 102 -48.56 -7.93 46.53
CA MET A 102 -47.37 -8.71 46.13
C MET A 102 -47.38 -9.23 44.67
N GLY A 103 -47.97 -8.50 43.72
CA GLY A 103 -48.09 -8.92 42.32
C GLY A 103 -47.01 -8.36 41.38
N ILE A 104 -46.45 -7.18 41.68
CA ILE A 104 -45.55 -6.45 40.74
C ILE A 104 -44.06 -6.56 41.16
N GLN A 105 -43.76 -7.03 42.37
CA GLN A 105 -42.37 -7.22 42.83
C GLN A 105 -41.64 -8.40 42.15
N ARG A 106 -42.34 -9.39 41.58
CA ARG A 106 -41.67 -10.50 40.85
C ARG A 106 -41.31 -10.15 39.41
N ALA A 107 -41.92 -9.13 38.80
CA ALA A 107 -41.56 -8.66 37.47
C ALA A 107 -40.38 -7.68 37.49
N ILE A 108 -40.19 -6.93 38.58
CA ILE A 108 -39.07 -5.99 38.74
C ILE A 108 -37.79 -6.73 39.21
N ALA A 109 -37.90 -7.78 40.03
CA ALA A 109 -36.74 -8.57 40.46
C ALA A 109 -36.06 -9.38 39.34
N ALA A 110 -36.78 -9.71 38.25
CA ALA A 110 -36.19 -10.40 37.10
C ALA A 110 -35.36 -9.47 36.19
N GLN A 111 -35.67 -8.18 36.15
CA GLN A 111 -34.88 -7.19 35.39
C GLN A 111 -33.73 -6.58 36.21
N ASP A 112 -33.86 -6.47 37.53
CA ASP A 112 -32.78 -5.91 38.38
C ASP A 112 -31.58 -6.86 38.56
N ASN A 113 -31.74 -8.18 38.42
CA ASN A 113 -30.59 -9.11 38.41
C ASN A 113 -29.77 -9.03 37.10
N PHE A 114 -30.40 -8.67 35.98
CA PHE A 114 -29.70 -8.45 34.71
C PHE A 114 -28.95 -7.10 34.71
N ARG A 115 -29.49 -6.07 35.39
CA ARG A 115 -28.83 -4.77 35.56
C ARG A 115 -27.73 -4.76 36.63
N ARG A 116 -27.84 -5.54 37.71
CA ARG A 116 -26.77 -5.64 38.73
C ARG A 116 -25.60 -6.54 38.31
N ALA A 117 -25.81 -7.50 37.40
CA ALA A 117 -24.72 -8.31 36.85
C ALA A 117 -23.84 -7.54 35.84
N THR A 118 -24.41 -6.58 35.11
CA THR A 118 -23.66 -5.74 34.15
C THR A 118 -22.89 -4.60 34.80
N SER A 119 -23.25 -4.20 36.04
CA SER A 119 -22.55 -3.13 36.77
C SER A 119 -21.50 -3.63 37.79
N LYS A 120 -21.22 -4.93 37.87
CA LYS A 120 -20.24 -5.51 38.82
C LYS A 120 -19.12 -6.31 38.14
N MET A 121 -18.69 -5.86 36.96
CA MET A 121 -17.45 -6.34 36.30
C MET A 121 -16.63 -5.24 35.62
N SER A 122 -16.99 -3.96 35.79
CA SER A 122 -16.03 -2.87 35.57
C SER A 122 -15.07 -2.71 36.75
N GLU A 123 -15.36 -3.26 37.94
CA GLU A 123 -14.40 -3.30 39.05
C GLU A 123 -14.55 -4.57 39.91
N LEU A 124 -13.41 -5.25 40.11
CA LEU A 124 -13.08 -6.40 40.97
C LEU A 124 -13.46 -7.81 40.45
N ARG A 125 -12.43 -8.55 40.01
CA ARG A 125 -11.77 -9.59 40.85
C ARG A 125 -10.55 -10.13 40.09
N PHE A 126 -9.35 -9.70 40.46
CA PHE A 126 -8.50 -10.65 41.17
C PHE A 126 -9.16 -11.06 42.49
N GLN A 127 -9.49 -12.35 42.51
CA GLN A 127 -9.61 -13.25 43.66
C GLN A 127 -10.77 -13.07 44.64
N GLY A 128 -11.23 -14.23 45.09
CA GLY A 128 -12.46 -14.45 45.83
C GLY A 128 -12.47 -13.97 47.27
N GLU A 129 -13.70 -13.88 47.77
CA GLU A 129 -14.02 -14.10 49.18
C GLU A 129 -13.48 -15.45 49.67
N GLN A 130 -12.91 -15.43 50.87
CA GLN A 130 -13.57 -16.06 52.01
C GLN A 130 -14.11 -14.97 52.98
N PRO A 131 -15.12 -15.25 53.80
CA PRO A 131 -16.16 -14.28 54.17
C PRO A 131 -16.08 -13.76 55.62
N GLY A 132 -16.85 -12.68 55.89
CA GLY A 132 -17.52 -12.49 57.19
C GLY A 132 -17.64 -11.07 57.76
N TYR A 133 -18.87 -10.53 57.73
CA TYR A 133 -19.53 -9.63 58.71
C TYR A 133 -18.93 -8.26 59.13
N ALA A 134 -19.51 -7.20 58.55
CA ALA A 134 -20.33 -6.12 59.14
C ALA A 134 -19.97 -5.33 60.44
N LEU A 135 -20.20 -4.00 60.31
CA LEU A 135 -20.68 -2.96 61.27
C LEU A 135 -19.70 -1.89 61.79
N ASP A 136 -19.91 -0.69 61.25
CA ASP A 136 -20.20 0.62 61.85
C ASP A 136 -19.23 1.42 62.76
N ASN A 137 -19.10 2.69 62.34
CA ASN A 137 -19.13 3.94 63.11
C ASN A 137 -18.25 4.06 64.35
N GLU A 138 -17.09 4.71 64.20
CA GLU A 138 -16.88 6.05 64.77
C GLU A 138 -15.55 6.63 64.27
N ALA A 139 -15.60 7.92 63.99
CA ALA A 139 -14.47 8.72 63.62
C ALA A 139 -13.45 8.84 64.77
N MET A 140 -12.26 9.32 64.40
CA MET A 140 -11.28 9.98 65.27
C MET A 140 -10.39 9.06 66.10
N GLY A 141 -9.30 8.64 65.48
CA GLY A 141 -8.10 8.27 66.20
C GLY A 141 -6.96 8.08 65.23
N ILE A 142 -5.85 8.76 65.48
CA ILE A 142 -4.54 8.45 64.90
C ILE A 142 -4.27 9.12 63.54
N LYS A 143 -4.44 10.45 63.55
CA LYS A 143 -3.48 11.39 62.94
C LYS A 143 -2.13 11.40 63.72
N ALA A 144 -1.73 10.27 64.31
CA ALA A 144 -0.63 10.15 65.29
C ALA A 144 0.28 8.92 65.11
N ALA A 145 0.21 8.18 63.98
CA ALA A 145 1.11 7.03 63.70
C ALA A 145 1.96 7.17 62.43
N LEU A 146 1.92 8.33 61.76
CA LEU A 146 2.87 8.70 60.70
C LEU A 146 4.01 9.59 61.22
N ALA A 147 3.99 9.92 62.51
CA ALA A 147 5.12 10.47 63.25
C ALA A 147 5.59 9.41 64.24
N GLN A 148 6.67 8.70 63.89
CA GLN A 148 7.49 7.77 64.68
C GLN A 148 7.67 6.41 64.01
N GLY A 149 8.56 6.41 63.01
CA GLY A 149 9.16 5.22 62.40
C GLY A 149 10.57 5.51 61.89
N ARG A 150 11.31 6.38 62.58
CA ARG A 150 12.78 6.34 62.63
C ARG A 150 13.14 5.60 63.92
N GLN A 151 14.18 4.77 63.86
CA GLN A 151 14.72 3.85 64.89
C GLN A 151 14.05 2.45 64.78
N GLN A 152 14.68 1.39 64.28
CA GLN A 152 16.01 0.89 64.62
C GLN A 152 16.71 0.29 63.38
N ASN A 153 17.81 0.90 62.97
CA ASN A 153 18.96 0.16 62.45
C ASN A 153 20.20 1.03 62.69
N HIS A 154 20.61 1.09 63.95
CA HIS A 154 21.90 1.63 64.35
C HIS A 154 22.58 0.64 65.29
N GLN A 155 23.88 0.45 65.04
CA GLN A 155 24.88 -0.24 65.83
C GLN A 155 24.99 -1.76 65.63
N HIS A 156 25.68 -2.16 64.56
CA HIS A 156 27.01 -2.79 64.69
C HIS A 156 27.58 -3.15 63.31
N HIS A 157 28.48 -2.30 62.81
CA HIS A 157 29.68 -2.79 62.13
C HIS A 157 30.85 -1.88 62.53
N ALA A 158 31.58 -2.34 63.54
CA ALA A 158 33.00 -2.07 63.69
C ALA A 158 33.72 -3.32 63.16
N ASN A 159 34.88 -3.12 62.52
CA ASN A 159 35.63 -4.02 61.62
C ASN A 159 34.98 -4.13 60.22
N ASP A 160 35.63 -3.82 59.10
CA ASP A 160 37.07 -3.86 58.81
C ASP A 160 37.54 -2.75 57.88
N GLN A 161 38.80 -2.39 58.06
CA GLN A 161 39.60 -1.50 57.23
C GLN A 161 40.13 -2.23 55.98
N GLN A 162 40.47 -1.44 54.94
CA GLN A 162 41.33 -1.79 53.79
C GLN A 162 40.69 -2.77 52.77
N THR A 163 40.58 -2.54 51.46
CA THR A 163 41.31 -1.73 50.47
C THR A 163 40.37 -1.42 49.28
N GLY A 164 40.56 -0.28 48.61
CA GLY A 164 39.57 0.29 47.69
C GLY A 164 39.43 -0.34 46.30
N HIS A 165 38.26 -0.14 45.71
CA HIS A 165 38.06 0.22 44.30
C HIS A 165 36.76 1.02 44.15
N LYS A 166 36.87 2.25 43.63
CA LYS A 166 35.77 3.13 43.24
C LYS A 166 35.07 2.54 42.02
N TYR A 167 33.78 2.18 42.13
CA TYR A 167 32.90 2.09 40.97
C TYR A 167 32.11 3.39 40.88
N THR A 168 32.58 4.28 40.00
CA THR A 168 31.77 5.37 39.43
C THR A 168 30.70 4.75 38.56
N ILE A 169 29.43 4.88 38.97
CA ILE A 169 28.29 4.67 38.08
C ILE A 169 28.32 5.82 37.08
N ASP A 170 28.52 5.50 35.81
CA ASP A 170 28.64 6.46 34.71
C ASP A 170 27.27 7.04 34.38
N GLU A 171 27.06 8.33 34.70
CA GLU A 171 25.88 9.11 34.30
C GLU A 171 25.74 9.24 32.76
N ASN A 172 26.70 8.75 31.97
CA ASN A 172 26.64 8.73 30.50
C ASN A 172 26.04 7.45 29.90
N ALA A 173 25.48 6.54 30.70
CA ALA A 173 24.77 5.37 30.15
C ALA A 173 23.52 5.80 29.35
N VAL A 174 23.59 5.69 28.02
CA VAL A 174 22.57 6.12 27.03
C VAL A 174 21.15 5.64 27.37
N HIS A 175 21.02 4.43 27.93
CA HIS A 175 19.73 3.83 28.29
C HIS A 175 19.00 4.53 29.45
N ILE A 176 19.71 5.28 30.31
CA ILE A 176 19.12 5.99 31.45
C ILE A 176 18.73 7.42 31.06
N ARG A 177 19.54 8.06 30.21
CA ARG A 177 19.34 9.46 29.76
C ARG A 177 18.12 9.62 28.85
N GLY A 178 17.90 8.68 27.93
CA GLY A 178 16.74 8.69 27.03
C GLY A 178 15.41 8.62 27.79
N ALA A 179 15.30 7.68 28.74
CA ALA A 179 14.10 7.49 29.56
C ALA A 179 13.81 8.68 30.50
N LEU A 180 14.86 9.29 31.09
CA LEU A 180 14.73 10.49 31.94
C LEU A 180 14.30 11.72 31.14
N ASN A 181 14.88 11.94 29.97
CA ASN A 181 14.51 13.04 29.09
C ASN A 181 13.09 12.86 28.54
N ALA A 182 12.72 11.63 28.15
CA ALA A 182 11.35 11.29 27.74
C ALA A 182 10.34 11.52 28.86
N GLN A 183 10.64 11.12 30.11
CA GLN A 183 9.78 11.39 31.26
C GLN A 183 9.65 12.89 31.57
N LEU A 184 10.73 13.66 31.42
CA LEU A 184 10.69 15.12 31.60
C LEU A 184 9.86 15.79 30.50
N LEU A 185 9.97 15.32 29.25
CA LEU A 185 9.18 15.79 28.13
C LEU A 185 7.70 15.43 28.29
N GLN A 186 7.39 14.17 28.62
CA GLN A 186 6.04 13.68 28.87
C GLN A 186 5.38 14.42 30.06
N ARG A 187 6.15 14.75 31.11
CA ARG A 187 5.69 15.61 32.22
C ARG A 187 5.45 17.06 31.81
N LYS A 188 6.20 17.59 30.84
CA LYS A 188 5.96 18.91 30.22
C LYS A 188 4.66 18.90 29.41
N TYR A 189 4.37 17.81 28.69
CA TYR A 189 3.12 17.61 27.94
C TYR A 189 1.90 17.32 28.83
N GLN A 190 2.05 16.62 29.95
CA GLN A 190 0.96 16.34 30.89
C GLN A 190 0.60 17.53 31.80
N ARG A 191 1.45 18.56 31.89
CA ARG A 191 1.15 19.79 32.62
C ARG A 191 0.55 20.86 31.70
N LYS A 192 -0.76 20.79 31.46
CA LYS A 192 -1.75 21.89 31.50
C LYS A 192 -3.05 21.47 30.81
N LEU A 193 -3.96 20.88 31.59
CA LEU A 193 -5.36 20.67 31.22
C LEU A 193 -6.32 21.57 32.02
N ASP A 194 -5.82 22.65 32.64
CA ASP A 194 -6.68 23.61 33.33
C ASP A 194 -6.39 25.06 32.91
N LYS A 195 -7.40 25.62 32.22
CA LYS A 195 -7.84 27.03 32.21
C LYS A 195 -6.86 28.08 31.66
N HIS A 196 -7.03 28.36 30.38
CA HIS A 196 -6.54 29.58 29.74
C HIS A 196 -7.33 30.81 30.22
N HIS A 197 -6.74 31.60 31.11
CA HIS A 197 -6.97 33.04 31.17
C HIS A 197 -5.59 33.70 31.21
N PHE A 198 -5.17 34.27 30.08
CA PHE A 198 -4.04 35.20 30.08
C PHE A 198 -4.54 36.56 30.60
N PRO A 199 -3.77 37.26 31.43
CA PRO A 199 -4.11 38.63 31.84
C PRO A 199 -4.42 39.54 30.62
N PRO A 200 -5.39 40.48 30.72
CA PRO A 200 -5.84 41.31 29.59
C PRO A 200 -4.73 42.07 28.86
N HIS A 201 -3.65 42.43 29.56
CA HIS A 201 -2.50 43.13 28.98
C HIS A 201 -1.64 42.25 28.06
N ILE A 202 -1.62 40.92 28.27
CA ILE A 202 -0.91 39.95 27.42
C ILE A 202 -1.69 39.67 26.14
N ALA A 203 -3.03 39.63 26.21
CA ALA A 203 -3.90 39.43 25.05
C ALA A 203 -3.73 40.56 24.01
N LYS A 204 -3.68 41.82 24.47
CA LYS A 204 -3.46 42.99 23.60
C LYS A 204 -2.10 42.98 22.91
N LYS A 205 -1.04 42.52 23.59
CA LYS A 205 0.30 42.40 22.98
C LYS A 205 0.37 41.24 21.98
N ARG A 206 -0.32 40.13 22.24
CA ARG A 206 -0.44 39.03 21.27
C ARG A 206 -1.10 39.51 19.96
N GLU A 207 -2.11 40.37 20.07
CA GLU A 207 -2.75 41.02 18.91
C GLU A 207 -1.76 41.92 18.13
N GLN A 208 -0.91 42.68 18.82
CA GLN A 208 0.14 43.49 18.19
C GLN A 208 1.17 42.64 17.41
N VAL A 209 1.56 41.48 17.93
CA VAL A 209 2.44 40.53 17.22
C VAL A 209 1.77 40.02 15.94
N PHE A 210 0.48 39.69 16.00
CA PHE A 210 -0.27 39.29 14.81
C PHE A 210 -0.42 40.43 13.79
N ASP A 211 -0.62 41.67 14.23
CA ASP A 211 -0.64 42.83 13.34
C ASP A 211 0.72 43.06 12.66
N ALA A 212 1.82 42.91 13.41
CA ALA A 212 3.17 42.97 12.87
C ALA A 212 3.41 41.84 11.84
N GLN A 213 2.92 40.63 12.14
CA GLN A 213 2.96 39.48 11.23
C GLN A 213 2.19 39.75 9.94
N LYS A 214 0.97 40.30 10.01
CA LYS A 214 0.17 40.67 8.83
C LYS A 214 0.84 41.74 7.96
N ARG A 215 1.48 42.74 8.58
CA ARG A 215 2.22 43.78 7.83
C ARG A 215 3.42 43.20 7.09
N LEU A 216 4.15 42.27 7.73
CA LEU A 216 5.26 41.58 7.09
C LEU A 216 4.76 40.66 5.97
N GLU A 217 3.69 39.88 6.21
CA GLU A 217 3.05 39.04 5.19
C GLU A 217 2.67 39.86 3.94
N GLU A 218 2.09 41.06 4.10
CA GLU A 218 1.76 41.94 2.97
C GLU A 218 3.00 42.49 2.21
N GLN A 219 4.13 42.64 2.88
CA GLN A 219 5.40 42.99 2.22
C GLN A 219 5.96 41.79 1.44
N LEU A 220 5.96 40.61 2.06
CA LEU A 220 6.44 39.37 1.45
C LEU A 220 5.59 39.01 0.22
N ARG A 221 4.28 39.25 0.29
CA ARG A 221 3.35 39.07 -0.83
C ARG A 221 3.70 39.93 -2.04
N ARG A 222 4.07 41.20 -1.83
CA ARG A 222 4.53 42.07 -2.93
C ARG A 222 5.80 41.55 -3.60
N GLU A 223 6.75 41.01 -2.82
CA GLU A 223 7.95 40.36 -3.36
C GLU A 223 7.59 39.10 -4.20
N GLU A 224 6.57 38.33 -3.79
CA GLU A 224 6.06 37.17 -4.54
C GLU A 224 5.38 37.59 -5.87
N ASP A 225 4.49 38.59 -5.82
CA ASP A 225 3.77 39.11 -6.99
C ASP A 225 4.73 39.60 -8.08
N GLU A 226 5.81 40.29 -7.68
CA GLU A 226 6.86 40.74 -8.60
C GLU A 226 7.58 39.56 -9.28
N MET A 227 7.96 38.53 -8.51
CA MET A 227 8.58 37.32 -9.04
C MET A 227 7.66 36.55 -10.00
N PHE A 228 6.38 36.40 -9.65
CA PHE A 228 5.41 35.73 -10.53
C PHE A 228 5.20 36.48 -11.84
N LYS A 229 5.23 37.82 -11.80
CA LYS A 229 5.17 38.64 -13.00
C LYS A 229 6.39 38.40 -13.90
N GLU A 230 7.60 38.35 -13.33
CA GLU A 230 8.82 38.02 -14.06
C GLU A 230 8.73 36.63 -14.73
N PHE A 231 8.17 35.63 -14.05
CA PHE A 231 7.95 34.29 -14.62
C PHE A 231 6.99 34.29 -15.80
N GLN A 232 5.89 35.05 -15.72
CA GLN A 232 4.95 35.16 -16.82
C GLN A 232 5.59 35.83 -18.04
N GLU A 233 6.34 36.91 -17.82
CA GLU A 233 7.08 37.61 -18.88
C GLU A 233 8.14 36.71 -19.53
N GLU A 234 8.88 35.91 -18.75
CA GLU A 234 9.85 34.93 -19.25
C GLU A 234 9.18 33.83 -20.10
N ARG A 235 8.06 33.27 -19.62
CA ARG A 235 7.27 32.28 -20.38
C ARG A 235 6.78 32.82 -21.72
N GLU A 236 6.28 34.05 -21.74
CA GLU A 236 5.84 34.68 -22.97
C GLU A 236 7.00 34.92 -23.93
N LYS A 237 8.14 35.39 -23.43
CA LYS A 237 9.32 35.69 -24.23
C LYS A 237 9.89 34.43 -24.87
N GLU A 238 10.04 33.36 -24.11
CA GLU A 238 10.51 32.07 -24.65
C GLU A 238 9.48 31.43 -25.60
N GLY A 239 8.17 31.55 -25.29
CA GLY A 239 7.11 31.09 -26.19
C GLY A 239 7.13 31.80 -27.54
N LYS A 240 7.32 33.12 -27.53
CA LYS A 240 7.49 33.94 -28.75
C LYS A 240 8.77 33.55 -29.51
N ALA A 241 9.87 33.26 -28.80
CA ALA A 241 11.13 32.82 -29.42
C ALA A 241 11.01 31.47 -30.14
N ILE A 242 10.36 30.48 -29.52
CA ILE A 242 10.12 29.16 -30.15
C ILE A 242 9.24 29.31 -31.39
N ASN A 243 8.17 30.11 -31.31
CA ASN A 243 7.32 30.37 -32.48
C ASN A 243 8.14 30.98 -33.63
N LYS A 244 8.92 32.04 -33.35
CA LYS A 244 9.76 32.69 -34.35
C LYS A 244 10.78 31.74 -35.00
N GLU A 245 11.41 30.87 -34.21
CA GLU A 245 12.37 29.89 -34.72
C GLU A 245 11.71 28.86 -35.65
N ILE A 246 10.54 28.33 -35.24
CA ILE A 246 9.77 27.36 -36.04
C ILE A 246 9.23 28.00 -37.33
N ASP A 247 8.76 29.24 -37.26
CA ASP A 247 8.25 29.97 -38.43
C ASP A 247 9.38 30.23 -39.44
N SER A 248 10.58 30.60 -38.95
CA SER A 248 11.77 30.77 -39.81
C SER A 248 12.21 29.45 -40.47
N GLU A 249 12.17 28.33 -39.73
CA GLU A 249 12.49 27.00 -40.27
C GLU A 249 11.44 26.51 -41.27
N TRP A 250 10.16 26.82 -41.02
CA TRP A 250 9.05 26.56 -41.94
C TRP A 250 9.25 27.30 -43.25
N GLU A 251 9.51 28.61 -43.21
CA GLU A 251 9.74 29.43 -44.40
C GLU A 251 10.94 28.95 -45.22
N ALA A 252 12.07 28.64 -44.57
CA ALA A 252 13.26 28.14 -45.24
C ALA A 252 13.03 26.79 -45.95
N LYS A 253 12.39 25.83 -45.26
CA LYS A 253 12.11 24.50 -45.83
C LYS A 253 10.99 24.53 -46.87
N LEU A 254 10.00 25.40 -46.70
CA LEU A 254 8.94 25.61 -47.70
C LEU A 254 9.53 26.21 -48.98
N LYS A 255 10.46 27.16 -48.87
CA LYS A 255 11.17 27.73 -50.02
C LYS A 255 11.97 26.66 -50.75
N GLU A 256 12.76 25.84 -50.04
CA GLU A 256 13.52 24.74 -50.64
C GLU A 256 12.61 23.73 -51.37
N LEU A 257 11.48 23.39 -50.75
CA LEU A 257 10.50 22.46 -51.30
C LEU A 257 9.80 23.03 -52.55
N THR A 258 9.55 24.35 -52.57
CA THR A 258 9.01 25.08 -53.73
C THR A 258 10.04 25.16 -54.86
N ASP A 259 11.28 25.52 -54.56
CA ASP A 259 12.38 25.59 -55.54
C ASP A 259 12.64 24.22 -56.19
N ARG A 260 12.53 23.12 -55.42
CA ARG A 260 12.63 21.76 -55.97
C ARG A 260 11.48 21.45 -56.93
N TYR A 261 10.25 21.76 -56.53
CA TYR A 261 9.06 21.55 -57.34
C TYR A 261 9.12 22.33 -58.66
N GLU A 262 9.56 23.60 -58.61
CA GLU A 262 9.75 24.43 -59.81
C GLU A 262 10.84 23.87 -60.73
N LYS A 263 12.00 23.48 -60.19
CA LYS A 263 13.08 22.84 -60.96
C LYS A 263 12.64 21.54 -61.62
N ASP A 264 11.85 20.72 -60.94
CA ASP A 264 11.38 19.43 -61.46
C ASP A 264 10.26 19.61 -62.50
N LEU A 265 9.42 20.64 -62.34
CA LEU A 265 8.47 21.07 -63.38
C LEU A 265 9.22 21.55 -64.64
N ASP A 266 10.25 22.38 -64.49
CA ASP A 266 11.00 22.95 -65.62
C ASP A 266 11.85 21.91 -66.36
N LYS A 267 12.48 20.97 -65.65
CA LYS A 267 13.21 19.85 -66.27
C LYS A 267 12.32 18.95 -67.13
N LYS A 268 11.04 18.80 -66.75
CA LYS A 268 10.10 17.90 -67.41
C LYS A 268 9.14 18.59 -68.40
N LYS A 269 9.14 19.94 -68.48
CA LYS A 269 8.35 20.74 -69.46
C LYS A 269 8.55 20.33 -70.93
N LYS A 270 9.66 19.68 -71.30
CA LYS A 270 9.90 19.21 -72.68
C LYS A 270 9.19 17.88 -73.04
N LYS A 271 8.61 17.11 -72.09
CA LYS A 271 7.90 15.83 -72.35
C LYS A 271 6.91 15.40 -71.23
N ILE A 272 5.85 16.16 -70.91
CA ILE A 272 4.86 15.75 -69.88
C ILE A 272 3.43 15.64 -70.45
N LYS A 273 2.71 14.56 -70.06
CA LYS A 273 1.25 14.40 -70.21
C LYS A 273 0.53 14.88 -68.94
N ASP A 274 -0.69 15.40 -69.08
CA ASP A 274 -1.53 15.96 -68.00
C ASP A 274 -1.66 15.11 -66.70
N PRO A 275 -1.74 13.76 -66.73
CA PRO A 275 -1.76 12.94 -65.51
C PRO A 275 -0.46 12.99 -64.67
N ASP A 276 0.71 13.13 -65.30
CA ASP A 276 2.00 13.18 -64.59
C ASP A 276 2.15 14.50 -63.83
N LYS A 277 1.59 15.58 -64.38
CA LYS A 277 1.54 16.89 -63.72
C LYS A 277 0.70 16.82 -62.44
N LYS A 278 -0.48 16.18 -62.51
CA LYS A 278 -1.35 15.96 -61.32
C LYS A 278 -0.66 15.14 -60.23
N MET A 279 0.06 14.07 -60.59
CA MET A 279 0.81 13.29 -59.60
C MET A 279 1.91 14.12 -58.90
N MET A 280 2.64 14.95 -59.63
CA MET A 280 3.67 15.80 -59.00
C MET A 280 3.07 16.85 -58.07
N THR A 281 1.93 17.44 -58.41
CA THR A 281 1.22 18.38 -57.51
C THR A 281 0.76 17.69 -56.23
N VAL A 282 0.22 16.48 -56.35
CA VAL A 282 -0.19 15.66 -55.19
C VAL A 282 1.02 15.29 -54.32
N GLN A 283 2.15 14.96 -54.93
CA GLN A 283 3.38 14.67 -54.21
C GLN A 283 3.88 15.90 -53.43
N PHE A 284 3.90 17.08 -54.06
CA PHE A 284 4.25 18.34 -53.39
C PHE A 284 3.33 18.66 -52.22
N GLU A 285 2.01 18.49 -52.38
CA GLU A 285 1.05 18.70 -51.30
C GLU A 285 1.24 17.71 -50.14
N ASN A 286 1.56 16.44 -50.44
CA ASN A 286 1.84 15.43 -49.42
C ASN A 286 3.16 15.72 -48.68
N GLU A 287 4.22 16.13 -49.38
CA GLU A 287 5.49 16.51 -48.75
C GLU A 287 5.35 17.80 -47.91
N LYS A 288 4.55 18.77 -48.38
CA LYS A 288 4.20 19.97 -47.61
C LYS A 288 3.40 19.62 -46.34
N LYS A 289 2.44 18.69 -46.43
CA LYS A 289 1.69 18.19 -45.26
C LYS A 289 2.60 17.47 -44.27
N TYR A 290 3.49 16.60 -44.75
CA TYR A 290 4.47 15.90 -43.92
C TYR A 290 5.45 16.85 -43.22
N LEU A 291 5.92 17.88 -43.92
CA LEU A 291 6.74 18.94 -43.35
C LEU A 291 6.00 19.71 -42.24
N ALA A 292 4.71 20.00 -42.44
CA ALA A 292 3.87 20.68 -41.45
C ALA A 292 3.70 19.84 -40.18
N GLU A 293 3.48 18.54 -40.34
CA GLU A 293 3.36 17.60 -39.22
C GLU A 293 4.69 17.45 -38.47
N THR A 294 5.81 17.35 -39.18
CA THR A 294 7.15 17.26 -38.59
C THR A 294 7.50 18.51 -37.77
N LEU A 295 7.24 19.71 -38.31
CA LEU A 295 7.49 20.96 -37.61
C LEU A 295 6.51 21.19 -36.46
N ARG A 296 5.26 20.73 -36.57
CA ARG A 296 4.30 20.69 -35.47
C ARG A 296 4.80 19.82 -34.31
N MET A 297 5.26 18.60 -34.61
CA MET A 297 5.85 17.71 -33.60
C MET A 297 7.12 18.30 -32.97
N LYS A 298 7.98 18.94 -33.77
CA LYS A 298 9.18 19.63 -33.26
C LYS A 298 8.83 20.81 -32.35
N LYS A 299 7.83 21.61 -32.72
CA LYS A 299 7.29 22.72 -31.91
C LYS A 299 6.70 22.21 -30.59
N GLU A 300 5.92 21.14 -30.64
CA GLU A 300 5.34 20.52 -29.45
C GLU A 300 6.41 19.96 -28.52
N ASN A 301 7.41 19.23 -29.04
CA ASN A 301 8.53 18.71 -28.25
C ASN A 301 9.38 19.83 -27.63
N LYS A 302 9.69 20.89 -28.39
CA LYS A 302 10.42 22.05 -27.87
C LYS A 302 9.63 22.78 -26.79
N ARG A 303 8.32 23.00 -27.02
CA ARG A 303 7.41 23.59 -26.03
C ARG A 303 7.38 22.77 -24.75
N ASN A 304 7.19 21.45 -24.85
CA ASN A 304 7.15 20.56 -23.69
C ASN A 304 8.48 20.58 -22.90
N THR A 305 9.62 20.61 -23.60
CA THR A 305 10.96 20.68 -22.98
C THR A 305 11.19 22.02 -22.29
N MET A 306 10.80 23.12 -22.93
CA MET A 306 10.86 24.47 -22.35
C MET A 306 9.93 24.62 -21.15
N THR A 307 8.68 24.14 -21.24
CA THR A 307 7.74 24.15 -20.11
C THR A 307 8.31 23.39 -18.91
N LEU A 308 8.92 22.22 -19.13
CA LEU A 308 9.53 21.46 -18.04
C LEU A 308 10.70 22.20 -17.39
N ARG A 309 11.59 22.80 -18.20
CA ARG A 309 12.76 23.55 -17.72
C ARG A 309 12.35 24.81 -16.94
N LEU A 310 11.43 25.60 -17.49
CA LEU A 310 10.92 26.81 -16.83
C LEU A 310 10.24 26.44 -15.51
N ARG A 311 9.42 25.39 -15.49
CA ARG A 311 8.77 24.92 -14.27
C ARG A 311 9.76 24.52 -13.18
N GLN A 312 10.85 23.83 -13.53
CA GLN A 312 11.90 23.48 -12.57
C GLN A 312 12.62 24.73 -12.02
N LYS A 313 12.89 25.71 -12.88
CA LYS A 313 13.50 26.99 -12.49
C LYS A 313 12.57 27.80 -11.58
N GLU A 314 11.28 27.91 -11.94
CA GLU A 314 10.23 28.55 -11.15
C GLU A 314 10.16 27.91 -9.76
N GLN A 315 10.05 26.58 -9.67
CA GLN A 315 10.04 25.85 -8.40
C GLN A 315 11.27 26.14 -7.53
N GLN A 316 12.46 26.16 -8.13
CA GLN A 316 13.70 26.44 -7.39
C GLN A 316 13.72 27.86 -6.84
N GLN A 317 13.36 28.86 -7.66
CA GLN A 317 13.38 30.26 -7.26
C GLN A 317 12.30 30.57 -6.22
N THR A 318 11.11 29.99 -6.37
CA THR A 318 10.07 30.05 -5.33
C THR A 318 10.55 29.45 -4.02
N ALA A 319 11.16 28.26 -4.03
CA ALA A 319 11.66 27.62 -2.80
C ALA A 319 12.74 28.47 -2.10
N GLU A 320 13.66 29.08 -2.87
CA GLU A 320 14.69 29.99 -2.35
C GLU A 320 14.08 31.28 -1.76
N LEU A 321 13.05 31.84 -2.42
CA LEU A 321 12.30 32.99 -1.90
C LEU A 321 11.63 32.63 -0.57
N VAL A 322 10.87 31.54 -0.52
CA VAL A 322 10.17 31.12 0.71
C VAL A 322 11.14 30.88 1.84
N LYS A 323 12.31 30.30 1.58
CA LYS A 323 13.35 30.14 2.59
C LYS A 323 13.80 31.49 3.17
N LYS A 324 14.07 32.49 2.32
CA LYS A 324 14.45 33.85 2.74
C LYS A 324 13.32 34.52 3.53
N GLN A 325 12.08 34.39 3.06
CA GLN A 325 10.91 34.96 3.71
C GLN A 325 10.62 34.30 5.07
N SER A 326 10.75 32.97 5.16
CA SER A 326 10.62 32.20 6.40
C SER A 326 11.64 32.66 7.44
N GLN A 327 12.89 32.94 7.01
CA GLN A 327 13.91 33.49 7.90
C GLN A 327 13.54 34.89 8.42
N LYS A 328 13.14 35.81 7.54
CA LYS A 328 12.65 37.15 7.94
C LYS A 328 11.48 37.04 8.93
N MET A 329 10.56 36.09 8.70
CA MET A 329 9.40 35.87 9.54
C MET A 329 9.78 35.43 10.95
N LEU A 330 10.68 34.44 11.05
CA LEU A 330 11.22 33.94 12.32
C LEU A 330 12.04 35.00 13.07
N GLU A 331 12.85 35.79 12.35
CA GLU A 331 13.62 36.90 12.95
C GLU A 331 12.70 37.96 13.56
N MET A 332 11.60 38.30 12.88
CA MET A 332 10.57 39.21 13.38
C MET A 332 9.91 38.65 14.64
N LEU A 333 9.39 37.42 14.59
CA LEU A 333 8.75 36.77 15.74
C LEU A 333 9.72 36.66 16.93
N ALA A 334 10.99 36.32 16.69
CA ALA A 334 12.00 36.23 17.73
C ALA A 334 12.36 37.58 18.36
N LYS A 335 12.26 38.67 17.59
CA LYS A 335 12.44 40.03 18.09
C LYS A 335 11.26 40.41 19.00
N GLU A 336 10.04 40.25 18.52
CA GLU A 336 8.81 40.56 19.29
C GLU A 336 8.72 39.74 20.59
N GLN A 337 9.06 38.44 20.54
CA GLN A 337 9.11 37.60 21.75
C GLN A 337 10.15 38.06 22.78
N ARG A 338 11.34 38.52 22.33
CA ARG A 338 12.37 39.07 23.22
C ARG A 338 11.93 40.37 23.87
N GLU A 339 11.30 41.25 23.12
CA GLU A 339 10.76 42.51 23.63
C GLU A 339 9.66 42.25 24.66
N LEU A 340 8.72 41.35 24.35
CA LEU A 340 7.66 40.93 25.27
C LEU A 340 8.24 40.36 26.57
N LYS A 341 9.23 39.47 26.49
CA LYS A 341 9.88 38.88 27.67
C LYS A 341 10.61 39.93 28.53
N ALA A 342 11.40 40.79 27.89
CA ALA A 342 12.13 41.85 28.60
C ALA A 342 11.19 42.83 29.32
N GLU A 343 10.00 43.08 28.76
CA GLU A 343 8.98 43.90 29.41
C GLU A 343 8.31 43.18 30.59
N LEU A 344 7.99 41.89 30.46
CA LEU A 344 7.45 41.08 31.56
C LEU A 344 8.45 40.98 32.72
N GLU A 345 9.75 40.84 32.43
CA GLU A 345 10.82 40.89 33.44
C GLU A 345 10.92 42.26 34.13
N LYS A 346 10.70 43.36 33.39
CA LYS A 346 10.64 44.71 33.96
C LYS A 346 9.39 44.93 34.82
N GLU A 347 8.25 44.35 34.46
CA GLU A 347 7.03 44.39 35.28
C GLU A 347 7.21 43.57 36.57
N LYS A 348 7.85 42.40 36.49
CA LYS A 348 8.27 41.63 37.67
C LYS A 348 9.12 42.47 38.64
N ALA A 349 10.08 43.21 38.11
CA ALA A 349 10.95 44.08 38.91
C ALA A 349 10.23 45.29 39.55
N LYS A 350 9.01 45.63 39.09
CA LYS A 350 8.20 46.74 39.63
C LYS A 350 7.20 46.31 40.71
N SER A 351 6.97 45.01 40.92
CA SER A 351 6.14 44.49 42.02
C SER A 351 6.96 44.42 43.34
N PRO A 352 6.63 45.18 44.40
CA PRO A 352 7.43 45.21 45.62
C PRO A 352 7.24 43.97 46.50
N LEU A 353 8.32 43.52 47.16
CA LEU A 353 8.31 42.57 48.28
C LEU A 353 7.36 43.04 49.39
N PRO A 354 6.54 42.18 50.02
CA PRO A 354 5.83 42.56 51.24
C PRO A 354 6.83 42.75 52.38
N ALA A 355 6.80 43.95 52.97
CA ALA A 355 7.55 44.28 54.17
C ALA A 355 7.15 43.39 55.36
N GLU A 356 8.13 43.15 56.24
CA GLU A 356 7.98 42.48 57.53
C GLU A 356 6.78 43.01 58.33
N ASN A 357 5.76 42.18 58.53
CA ASN A 357 5.12 42.01 59.83
C ASN A 357 4.16 40.83 59.78
N GLY A 358 4.49 39.79 60.55
CA GLY A 358 3.75 38.54 60.60
C GLY A 358 2.29 38.74 60.98
N LYS A 359 1.40 38.35 60.06
CA LYS A 359 0.06 37.82 60.28
C LYS A 359 -0.44 37.24 58.95
N SER A 360 -0.24 35.95 58.76
CA SER A 360 -0.74 35.19 57.62
C SER A 360 -2.25 35.03 57.71
N ALA A 361 -2.99 35.68 56.80
CA ALA A 361 -4.37 35.31 56.46
C ALA A 361 -4.34 34.35 55.26
N PRO A 362 -5.14 33.27 55.25
CA PRO A 362 -5.16 32.30 54.15
C PRO A 362 -6.00 32.85 52.98
N TYR A 363 -5.35 33.08 51.84
CA TYR A 363 -6.05 33.35 50.58
C TYR A 363 -6.33 32.03 49.85
N GLU A 364 -7.58 31.58 49.92
CA GLU A 364 -8.18 30.73 48.89
C GLU A 364 -8.80 31.65 47.83
N ASN A 365 -8.28 31.63 46.61
CA ASN A 365 -9.05 31.76 45.36
C ASN A 365 -8.13 31.47 44.19
N GLY A 366 -8.54 30.51 43.34
CA GLY A 366 -7.76 30.01 42.23
C GLY A 366 -7.69 30.95 41.03
N GLY A 367 -6.71 30.69 40.16
CA GLY A 367 -6.78 31.05 38.74
C GLY A 367 -5.72 32.00 38.20
N ASP A 368 -4.74 32.46 38.99
CA ASP A 368 -3.66 33.28 38.45
C ASP A 368 -2.42 32.41 38.17
N ALA A 369 -2.13 32.18 36.89
CA ALA A 369 -0.83 31.64 36.49
C ALA A 369 0.22 32.64 36.98
N THR A 370 1.11 32.21 37.89
CA THR A 370 2.16 33.09 38.39
C THR A 370 2.96 33.64 37.21
N LEU A 371 3.35 34.91 37.25
CA LEU A 371 4.19 35.55 36.22
C LEU A 371 5.46 34.71 35.94
N ASP A 372 5.91 33.94 36.93
CA ASP A 372 6.99 32.95 36.84
C ASP A 372 6.67 31.79 35.90
N GLU A 373 5.48 31.20 35.94
CA GLU A 373 5.06 30.17 34.98
C GLU A 373 5.00 30.71 33.54
N VAL A 374 4.57 31.96 33.35
CA VAL A 374 4.49 32.57 32.01
C VAL A 374 5.89 32.84 31.45
N LEU A 375 6.82 33.33 32.28
CA LEU A 375 8.21 33.56 31.91
C LEU A 375 8.99 32.26 31.64
N GLU A 376 8.62 31.16 32.31
CA GLU A 376 9.18 29.82 32.10
C GLU A 376 8.60 29.14 30.85
N ILE A 377 7.34 29.42 30.49
CA ILE A 377 6.67 28.89 29.30
C ILE A 377 7.03 29.66 28.02
N LEU A 378 7.40 30.95 28.10
CA LEU A 378 7.91 31.73 26.97
C LEU A 378 9.39 31.36 26.75
N PRO A 379 9.72 30.37 25.88
CA PRO A 379 11.10 30.03 25.64
C PRO A 379 11.73 31.25 24.97
N LEU A 380 12.94 31.64 25.39
CA LEU A 380 13.73 32.46 24.48
C LEU A 380 13.87 31.65 23.19
N PRO A 381 13.57 32.17 22.00
CA PRO A 381 14.02 31.55 20.77
C PRO A 381 15.54 31.59 20.80
N GLY A 382 16.13 30.52 21.36
CA GLY A 382 17.51 30.49 21.83
C GLY A 382 18.52 30.56 20.70
N VAL A 383 18.08 30.48 19.45
CA VAL A 383 18.98 30.58 18.31
C VAL A 383 18.25 31.21 17.13
N ILE A 384 18.63 32.45 16.78
CA ILE A 384 18.22 33.11 15.53
C ILE A 384 18.66 32.27 14.31
N SER A 385 19.69 31.44 14.49
CA SER A 385 20.14 30.46 13.50
C SER A 385 19.78 29.03 13.93
N PRO A 386 19.21 28.18 13.07
CA PRO A 386 18.90 26.80 13.42
C PRO A 386 20.16 26.06 13.93
N PRO A 387 20.10 25.33 15.06
CA PRO A 387 21.25 24.56 15.55
C PRO A 387 21.64 23.47 14.54
N SER A 388 22.91 23.08 14.54
CA SER A 388 23.42 22.06 13.64
C SER A 388 22.61 20.76 13.74
N PRO A 389 22.37 20.04 12.62
CA PRO A 389 21.66 18.77 12.65
C PRO A 389 22.38 17.77 13.56
N LYS A 390 21.65 17.17 14.51
CA LYS A 390 22.13 16.12 15.41
C LYS A 390 21.06 15.06 15.53
N ALA A 391 21.48 13.82 15.76
CA ALA A 391 20.56 12.72 16.03
C ALA A 391 19.65 13.08 17.24
N PRO A 392 18.34 12.81 17.16
CA PRO A 392 17.42 13.02 18.27
C PRO A 392 17.77 12.08 19.43
N VAL A 393 17.63 12.56 20.67
CA VAL A 393 18.00 11.81 21.89
C VAL A 393 16.92 10.79 22.26
N CYS A 394 15.68 11.03 21.83
CA CYS A 394 14.55 10.14 22.09
C CYS A 394 13.78 9.80 20.80
N ARG A 395 13.12 8.64 20.78
CA ARG A 395 12.33 8.18 19.63
C ARG A 395 10.96 8.85 19.61
N LYS A 396 10.26 8.72 18.48
CA LYS A 396 8.87 9.18 18.31
C LYS A 396 7.96 8.62 19.41
N GLU A 397 8.11 7.33 19.72
CA GLU A 397 7.29 6.60 20.70
C GLU A 397 7.50 7.11 22.15
N ASP A 398 8.66 7.74 22.42
CA ASP A 398 8.99 8.31 23.72
C ASP A 398 8.33 9.69 23.94
N LEU A 399 7.94 10.37 22.86
CA LEU A 399 7.30 11.69 22.90
C LEU A 399 5.81 11.59 23.22
N PHE A 400 5.14 10.62 22.60
CA PHE A 400 3.73 10.34 22.81
C PHE A 400 3.45 8.85 22.58
N PRO A 401 2.60 8.22 23.41
CA PRO A 401 2.35 6.79 23.34
C PRO A 401 1.58 6.36 22.09
N ASP A 402 0.62 7.17 21.64
CA ASP A 402 -0.28 6.85 20.53
C ASP A 402 -0.91 8.12 19.92
N GLU A 403 -1.44 7.99 18.70
CA GLU A 403 -2.12 9.05 17.93
C GLU A 403 -3.32 9.66 18.67
N THR A 404 -3.97 8.89 19.56
CA THR A 404 -5.12 9.32 20.38
C THR A 404 -4.85 10.58 21.22
N VAL A 405 -3.58 10.88 21.55
CA VAL A 405 -3.20 12.12 22.24
C VAL A 405 -3.54 13.37 21.42
N PHE A 406 -3.59 13.25 20.08
CA PHE A 406 -3.85 14.37 19.18
C PHE A 406 -5.30 14.45 18.70
N GLU A 407 -6.21 13.59 19.17
CA GLU A 407 -7.58 13.50 18.65
C GLU A 407 -8.33 14.84 18.70
N ALA A 408 -8.24 15.56 19.83
CA ALA A 408 -8.87 16.88 19.98
C ALA A 408 -8.29 17.93 19.02
N ILE A 409 -6.97 17.91 18.79
CA ILE A 409 -6.27 18.82 17.86
C ILE A 409 -6.68 18.48 16.43
N ASP A 410 -6.67 17.20 16.08
CA ASP A 410 -7.03 16.72 14.76
C ASP A 410 -8.49 17.07 14.42
N GLU A 411 -9.43 16.95 15.37
CA GLU A 411 -10.82 17.38 15.19
C GLU A 411 -10.95 18.89 14.94
N GLN A 412 -10.21 19.72 15.70
CA GLN A 412 -10.19 21.17 15.49
C GLN A 412 -9.63 21.52 14.10
N VAL A 413 -8.54 20.87 13.71
CA VAL A 413 -7.90 21.06 12.41
C VAL A 413 -8.84 20.68 11.27
N ILE A 414 -9.59 19.59 11.40
CA ILE A 414 -10.58 19.18 10.39
C ILE A 414 -11.66 20.25 10.23
N LYS A 415 -12.18 20.80 11.34
CA LYS A 415 -13.17 21.91 11.30
C LYS A 415 -12.60 23.15 10.63
N VAL A 416 -11.37 23.54 10.96
CA VAL A 416 -10.68 24.69 10.31
C VAL A 416 -10.50 24.41 8.82
N ALA A 417 -10.15 23.18 8.43
CA ALA A 417 -9.96 22.79 7.04
C ALA A 417 -11.23 22.87 6.18
N GLU A 418 -12.44 22.93 6.76
CA GLU A 418 -13.69 23.13 6.03
C GLU A 418 -13.94 24.60 5.65
N SER A 419 -13.29 25.54 6.35
CA SER A 419 -13.41 26.99 6.07
C SER A 419 -12.35 27.49 5.10
N GLU A 420 -12.63 28.60 4.41
CA GLU A 420 -11.68 29.29 3.54
C GLU A 420 -10.87 30.33 4.35
N GLN A 421 -9.54 30.23 4.29
CA GLN A 421 -8.63 31.19 4.92
C GLN A 421 -7.96 32.08 3.88
N LEU A 422 -8.01 33.39 4.11
CA LEU A 422 -7.48 34.40 3.19
C LEU A 422 -5.98 34.68 3.39
N THR A 423 -5.42 34.41 4.57
CA THR A 423 -4.00 34.69 4.89
C THR A 423 -3.36 33.52 5.63
N TYR A 424 -2.04 33.38 5.54
CA TYR A 424 -1.28 32.39 6.32
C TYR A 424 -1.35 32.70 7.80
N THR A 425 -1.30 33.99 8.17
CA THR A 425 -1.42 34.42 9.58
C THR A 425 -2.76 34.00 10.18
N ASP A 426 -3.87 34.21 9.47
CA ASP A 426 -5.19 33.83 9.98
C ASP A 426 -5.34 32.31 10.08
N LEU A 427 -4.81 31.56 9.11
CA LEU A 427 -4.81 30.11 9.14
C LEU A 427 -4.02 29.57 10.34
N VAL A 428 -2.76 30.00 10.49
CA VAL A 428 -1.90 29.52 11.59
C VAL A 428 -2.48 29.94 12.94
N ARG A 429 -3.06 31.13 13.05
CA ARG A 429 -3.74 31.58 14.27
C ARG A 429 -4.90 30.66 14.65
N GLN A 430 -5.74 30.26 13.69
CA GLN A 430 -6.87 29.33 13.95
C GLN A 430 -6.39 27.92 14.29
N LEU A 431 -5.33 27.44 13.63
CA LEU A 431 -4.78 26.10 13.86
C LEU A 431 -4.02 26.00 15.19
N THR A 432 -3.40 27.08 15.65
CA THR A 432 -2.57 27.11 16.86
C THR A 432 -3.27 27.77 18.05
N GLU A 433 -4.57 28.04 17.93
CA GLU A 433 -5.37 28.59 19.02
C GLU A 433 -5.42 27.61 20.19
N GLY A 434 -4.93 28.04 21.36
CA GLY A 434 -4.84 27.21 22.56
C GLY A 434 -3.61 26.29 22.64
N LEU A 435 -2.83 26.15 21.55
CA LEU A 435 -1.66 25.27 21.52
C LEU A 435 -0.44 25.96 22.12
N ILE A 436 0.26 25.27 23.01
CA ILE A 436 1.41 25.83 23.74
C ILE A 436 2.71 25.24 23.20
N SER A 437 2.75 23.91 23.04
CA SER A 437 3.96 23.20 22.67
C SER A 437 4.26 23.26 21.17
N ASP A 438 5.53 23.11 20.82
CA ASP A 438 5.96 23.07 19.42
C ASP A 438 5.47 21.79 18.72
N LEU A 439 5.35 20.68 19.45
CA LEU A 439 4.78 19.43 18.94
C LEU A 439 3.32 19.57 18.54
N GLU A 440 2.48 20.17 19.39
CA GLU A 440 1.06 20.39 19.10
C GLU A 440 0.89 21.30 17.87
N LYS A 441 1.68 22.38 17.78
CA LYS A 441 1.67 23.25 16.60
C LYS A 441 2.10 22.49 15.35
N ALA A 442 3.20 21.74 15.40
CA ALA A 442 3.68 20.94 14.27
C ALA A 442 2.64 19.90 13.83
N ARG A 443 1.96 19.25 14.79
CA ARG A 443 0.84 18.33 14.54
C ARG A 443 -0.29 19.01 13.79
N ALA A 444 -0.77 20.15 14.30
CA ALA A 444 -1.88 20.88 13.71
C ALA A 444 -1.60 21.30 12.26
N LEU A 445 -0.39 21.82 12.01
CA LEU A 445 0.05 22.21 10.66
C LEU A 445 0.17 21.01 9.72
N TYR A 446 0.81 19.92 10.17
CA TYR A 446 0.97 18.70 9.39
C TYR A 446 -0.40 18.09 9.03
N ARG A 447 -1.28 17.97 10.03
CA ARG A 447 -2.62 17.41 9.85
C ARG A 447 -3.45 18.25 8.89
N TRP A 448 -3.37 19.58 8.97
CA TRP A 448 -4.12 20.46 8.06
C TRP A 448 -3.73 20.22 6.60
N ILE A 449 -2.43 20.08 6.31
CA ILE A 449 -1.95 19.76 4.96
C ILE A 449 -2.47 18.40 4.51
N CYS A 450 -2.39 17.38 5.36
CA CYS A 450 -2.78 16.02 5.00
C CYS A 450 -4.31 15.77 5.03
N VAL A 451 -5.15 16.73 5.45
CA VAL A 451 -6.61 16.60 5.32
C VAL A 451 -7.09 17.11 3.96
N LYS A 452 -6.33 18.00 3.31
CA LYS A 452 -6.70 18.63 2.04
C LYS A 452 -6.49 17.66 0.87
N ASP A 453 -7.59 17.14 0.33
CA ASP A 453 -7.57 16.25 -0.84
C ASP A 453 -7.49 17.04 -2.16
N LEU A 454 -6.28 17.24 -2.65
CA LEU A 454 -6.03 17.92 -3.94
C LEU A 454 -6.68 17.22 -5.15
N ASN A 455 -6.97 15.92 -5.08
CA ASN A 455 -7.60 15.22 -6.20
C ASN A 455 -9.09 15.60 -6.32
N VAL A 456 -9.76 15.81 -5.18
CA VAL A 456 -11.18 16.19 -5.11
C VAL A 456 -11.38 17.70 -5.18
N MET A 457 -10.48 18.50 -4.61
CA MET A 457 -10.66 19.96 -4.55
C MET A 457 -10.71 20.58 -5.94
N GLU A 458 -11.81 21.27 -6.25
CA GLU A 458 -11.93 22.12 -7.42
C GLU A 458 -11.52 23.54 -7.05
N PHE A 459 -10.62 24.12 -7.83
CA PHE A 459 -10.14 25.48 -7.63
C PHE A 459 -10.81 26.39 -8.66
N THR A 460 -11.43 27.48 -8.22
CA THR A 460 -12.06 28.45 -9.11
C THR A 460 -11.01 29.25 -9.90
N ASP A 461 -11.31 29.56 -11.16
CA ASP A 461 -10.49 30.47 -11.96
C ASP A 461 -10.60 31.89 -11.38
N GLY A 462 -9.48 32.42 -10.88
CA GLY A 462 -9.42 33.73 -10.21
C GLY A 462 -8.93 33.69 -8.76
N LEU A 463 -8.64 32.51 -8.20
CA LEU A 463 -7.99 32.39 -6.88
C LEU A 463 -6.64 33.10 -6.88
N THR A 464 -6.45 33.99 -5.91
CA THR A 464 -5.17 34.62 -5.62
C THR A 464 -4.16 33.53 -5.25
N VAL A 465 -3.06 33.47 -6.01
CA VAL A 465 -2.03 32.42 -5.94
C VAL A 465 -1.39 32.34 -4.55
N ASP A 466 -1.41 33.44 -3.79
CA ASP A 466 -0.66 33.60 -2.55
C ASP A 466 -1.49 33.34 -1.28
N THR A 467 -2.67 32.75 -1.42
CA THR A 467 -3.45 32.23 -0.27
C THR A 467 -3.02 30.80 0.04
N PRO A 468 -3.27 30.27 1.26
CA PRO A 468 -3.10 28.84 1.53
C PRO A 468 -3.83 27.94 0.49
N MET A 469 -4.99 28.39 -0.01
CA MET A 469 -5.71 27.70 -1.09
C MET A 469 -5.03 27.86 -2.46
N GLY A 470 -4.40 29.01 -2.72
CA GLY A 470 -3.59 29.29 -3.90
C GLY A 470 -2.32 28.44 -3.98
N LEU A 471 -1.64 28.20 -2.84
CA LEU A 471 -0.52 27.24 -2.79
C LEU A 471 -0.99 25.80 -2.96
N LEU A 472 -2.11 25.40 -2.36
CA LEU A 472 -2.69 24.07 -2.60
C LEU A 472 -3.06 23.88 -4.08
N ARG A 473 -3.61 24.92 -4.73
CA ARG A 473 -3.80 24.98 -6.19
C ARG A 473 -2.45 24.82 -6.91
N GLY A 474 -1.44 25.56 -6.48
CA GLY A 474 -0.07 25.47 -6.99
C GLY A 474 0.51 24.05 -6.87
N ILE A 475 0.26 23.34 -5.77
CA ILE A 475 0.70 21.95 -5.57
C ILE A 475 -0.05 21.02 -6.52
N LYS A 476 -1.37 21.19 -6.68
CA LYS A 476 -2.19 20.40 -7.63
C LYS A 476 -1.69 20.53 -9.06
N PHE A 477 -1.35 21.76 -9.47
CA PHE A 477 -0.80 22.04 -10.79
C PHE A 477 0.74 21.99 -10.83
N GLY A 478 1.37 21.56 -9.74
CA GLY A 478 2.81 21.39 -9.52
C GLY A 478 3.69 22.61 -9.85
N THR A 479 3.22 23.82 -9.59
CA THR A 479 4.09 25.01 -9.46
C THR A 479 4.70 25.10 -8.06
N GLU A 480 4.03 24.50 -7.08
CA GLU A 480 4.42 24.50 -5.66
C GLU A 480 4.58 23.08 -5.12
N THR A 481 5.15 22.96 -3.92
CA THR A 481 5.36 21.66 -3.27
C THR A 481 4.89 21.64 -1.83
N TYR A 482 4.54 20.44 -1.34
CA TYR A 482 4.11 20.24 0.05
C TYR A 482 5.16 20.68 1.08
N HIS A 483 6.44 20.48 0.80
CA HIS A 483 7.52 20.83 1.74
C HIS A 483 7.77 22.33 1.84
N VAL A 484 7.55 23.08 0.76
CA VAL A 484 7.58 24.54 0.76
C VAL A 484 6.40 25.09 1.56
N LEU A 485 5.19 24.55 1.34
CA LEU A 485 4.00 24.93 2.12
C LEU A 485 4.18 24.66 3.62
N PHE A 486 4.66 23.46 3.99
CA PHE A 486 4.87 23.11 5.40
C PHE A 486 5.93 24.00 6.05
N MET A 487 7.04 24.28 5.37
CA MET A 487 8.08 25.20 5.85
C MET A 487 7.52 26.61 6.06
N ARG A 488 6.71 27.12 5.12
CA ARG A 488 6.04 28.42 5.24
C ARG A 488 5.14 28.44 6.47
N LEU A 489 4.24 27.47 6.63
CA LEU A 489 3.34 27.39 7.80
C LEU A 489 4.12 27.30 9.13
N CYS A 490 5.21 26.53 9.17
CA CYS A 490 6.07 26.44 10.35
C CYS A 490 6.65 27.82 10.73
N SER A 491 7.13 28.58 9.75
CA SER A 491 7.69 29.92 10.02
C SER A 491 6.66 30.89 10.61
N TYR A 492 5.41 30.82 10.15
CA TYR A 492 4.31 31.62 10.70
C TYR A 492 3.88 31.17 12.10
N ALA A 493 4.12 29.90 12.46
CA ALA A 493 3.90 29.34 13.80
C ALA A 493 5.10 29.55 14.74
N GLY A 494 6.20 30.16 14.27
CA GLY A 494 7.43 30.35 15.04
C GLY A 494 8.31 29.11 15.15
N LEU A 495 8.11 28.11 14.28
CA LEU A 495 8.88 26.86 14.27
C LEU A 495 10.00 26.91 13.23
N HIS A 496 11.22 26.53 13.61
CA HIS A 496 12.30 26.33 12.64
C HIS A 496 12.02 25.08 11.82
N CYS A 497 11.98 25.25 10.51
CA CYS A 497 11.80 24.16 9.55
C CYS A 497 12.78 24.36 8.40
N VAL A 498 13.38 23.27 7.95
CA VAL A 498 14.30 23.26 6.81
C VAL A 498 13.83 22.30 5.73
N GLU A 499 14.23 22.58 4.51
CA GLU A 499 14.09 21.69 3.37
C GLU A 499 15.35 20.81 3.23
N ILE A 500 15.15 19.50 3.08
CA ILE A 500 16.21 18.51 2.87
C ILE A 500 16.04 17.91 1.48
N LYS A 501 17.07 18.05 0.64
CA LYS A 501 17.13 17.49 -0.72
C LYS A 501 17.90 16.17 -0.70
N GLY A 502 17.41 15.20 -1.46
CA GLY A 502 17.95 13.84 -1.45
C GLY A 502 17.41 12.96 -2.55
N HIS A 503 17.60 11.66 -2.37
CA HIS A 503 17.03 10.61 -3.19
C HIS A 503 16.05 9.79 -2.35
N SER A 504 15.05 9.19 -3.00
CA SER A 504 14.11 8.31 -2.30
C SER A 504 13.76 7.08 -3.11
N LYS A 505 13.46 5.96 -2.45
CA LYS A 505 12.98 4.72 -3.10
C LYS A 505 11.52 4.86 -3.53
N SER A 506 11.23 5.82 -4.42
CA SER A 506 9.90 6.21 -4.87
C SER A 506 9.36 5.33 -6.01
N VAL A 507 8.28 5.76 -6.68
CA VAL A 507 7.66 5.00 -7.77
C VAL A 507 8.67 4.73 -8.88
N GLY A 508 8.83 3.45 -9.26
CA GLY A 508 9.77 3.02 -10.29
C GLY A 508 11.14 2.59 -9.74
N TYR A 509 11.43 2.81 -8.45
CA TYR A 509 12.60 2.21 -7.82
C TYR A 509 12.38 0.70 -7.63
N GLU A 510 13.42 -0.07 -7.94
CA GLU A 510 13.43 -1.52 -7.82
C GLU A 510 14.65 -1.94 -6.97
N PRO A 511 14.54 -2.94 -6.08
CA PRO A 511 15.66 -3.36 -5.25
C PRO A 511 16.92 -3.69 -6.06
N GLY A 512 18.07 -3.14 -5.65
CA GLY A 512 19.35 -3.27 -6.35
C GLY A 512 19.52 -2.34 -7.56
N LEU A 513 18.60 -1.40 -7.79
CA LEU A 513 18.79 -0.34 -8.78
C LEU A 513 19.75 0.72 -8.24
N LYS A 514 20.71 1.13 -9.08
CA LYS A 514 21.63 2.23 -8.76
C LYS A 514 20.98 3.58 -8.98
N ILE A 515 21.18 4.49 -8.04
CA ILE A 515 20.67 5.86 -8.06
C ILE A 515 21.74 6.74 -8.67
N SER A 516 21.39 7.41 -9.76
CA SER A 516 22.21 8.49 -10.33
C SER A 516 21.72 9.86 -9.83
N PRO A 517 22.56 10.92 -9.92
CA PRO A 517 22.22 12.25 -9.42
C PRO A 517 20.92 12.84 -9.97
N SER A 518 20.47 12.43 -11.17
CA SER A 518 19.24 12.90 -11.82
C SER A 518 18.02 12.01 -11.61
N THR A 519 18.19 10.85 -10.97
CA THR A 519 17.11 9.87 -10.75
C THR A 519 16.61 9.91 -9.32
N PHE A 520 15.31 9.66 -9.13
CA PHE A 520 14.70 9.52 -7.80
C PHE A 520 14.90 10.70 -6.85
N GLN A 521 15.17 11.89 -7.39
CA GLN A 521 15.30 13.13 -6.63
C GLN A 521 14.02 13.41 -5.86
N ASN A 522 14.18 13.78 -4.59
CA ASN A 522 13.06 14.06 -3.73
C ASN A 522 13.46 15.02 -2.61
N THR A 523 12.45 15.60 -1.97
CA THR A 523 12.61 16.63 -0.97
C THR A 523 11.61 16.42 0.17
N TRP A 524 12.06 16.63 1.40
CA TRP A 524 11.27 16.54 2.62
C TRP A 524 11.68 17.64 3.60
N ASN A 525 11.07 17.66 4.79
CA ASN A 525 11.38 18.64 5.82
C ASN A 525 12.03 18.01 7.05
N ALA A 526 12.80 18.82 7.77
CA ALA A 526 13.03 18.62 9.19
C ALA A 526 12.53 19.84 9.96
N VAL A 527 11.83 19.61 11.06
CA VAL A 527 11.32 20.64 11.96
C VAL A 527 12.03 20.53 13.30
N PHE A 528 12.32 21.67 13.93
CA PHE A 528 12.92 21.74 15.24
C PHE A 528 11.84 21.80 16.31
N ILE A 529 11.74 20.78 17.15
CA ILE A 529 10.73 20.63 18.20
C ILE A 529 11.46 20.29 19.50
N ASP A 530 11.20 21.05 20.57
CA ASP A 530 11.77 20.82 21.91
C ASP A 530 13.29 20.57 21.92
N ASN A 531 14.04 21.41 21.19
CA ASN A 531 15.49 21.33 21.03
C ASN A 531 16.04 20.19 20.16
N GLU A 532 15.19 19.48 19.40
CA GLU A 532 15.60 18.37 18.53
C GLU A 532 15.07 18.51 17.10
N TRP A 533 15.85 18.01 16.13
CA TRP A 533 15.42 17.93 14.74
C TRP A 533 14.59 16.66 14.49
N ARG A 534 13.45 16.82 13.82
CA ARG A 534 12.49 15.75 13.55
C ARG A 534 12.11 15.72 12.08
N LEU A 535 12.17 14.55 11.46
CA LEU A 535 11.93 14.36 10.02
C LEU A 535 10.43 14.27 9.72
N ILE A 536 9.97 15.02 8.71
CA ILE A 536 8.57 15.06 8.29
C ILE A 536 8.48 14.98 6.77
N GLN A 537 7.58 14.14 6.25
CA GLN A 537 7.31 14.04 4.82
C GLN A 537 5.82 14.17 4.50
N CYS A 538 5.37 15.43 4.35
CA CYS A 538 3.97 15.77 4.09
C CYS A 538 3.41 15.12 2.82
N ASN A 539 4.19 15.01 1.73
CA ASN A 539 3.68 14.45 0.48
C ASN A 539 3.39 12.94 0.58
N TRP A 540 4.10 12.20 1.46
CA TRP A 540 3.82 10.78 1.67
C TRP A 540 2.69 10.59 2.69
N GLY A 541 2.65 11.40 3.75
CA GLY A 541 1.55 11.42 4.72
C GLY A 541 0.18 11.79 4.11
N ALA A 542 0.20 12.67 3.10
CA ALA A 542 -0.95 13.14 2.33
C ALA A 542 -1.33 12.22 1.14
N ARG A 543 -0.62 11.13 0.88
CA ARG A 543 -0.89 10.29 -0.31
C ARG A 543 -1.38 8.90 0.06
N HIS A 544 -2.50 8.49 -0.55
CA HIS A 544 -2.89 7.07 -0.62
C HIS A 544 -2.78 6.56 -2.06
N LEU A 545 -1.75 5.76 -2.32
CA LEU A 545 -1.68 4.89 -3.48
C LEU A 545 -2.65 3.72 -3.25
N VAL A 546 -3.81 3.76 -3.88
CA VAL A 546 -4.57 2.53 -4.17
C VAL A 546 -4.68 2.43 -5.69
N LEU A 547 -3.81 1.61 -6.28
CA LEU A 547 -4.06 1.09 -7.63
C LEU A 547 -5.17 0.04 -7.51
N SER A 548 -6.44 0.45 -7.58
CA SER A 548 -7.48 -0.48 -8.06
C SER A 548 -7.32 -0.57 -9.58
N LYS A 549 -6.42 -1.44 -10.05
CA LYS A 549 -6.42 -1.84 -11.47
C LYS A 549 -7.55 -2.84 -11.70
N ASP A 550 -8.78 -2.42 -11.45
CA ASP A 550 -9.94 -3.16 -11.92
C ASP A 550 -10.09 -2.85 -13.41
N LYS A 551 -9.76 -3.85 -14.24
CA LYS A 551 -9.75 -3.73 -15.70
C LYS A 551 -11.16 -3.65 -16.32
N GLU A 552 -12.23 -3.67 -15.52
CA GLU A 552 -13.59 -3.78 -16.05
C GLU A 552 -14.45 -2.51 -15.94
N ASP A 553 -14.11 -1.52 -15.10
CA ASP A 553 -14.95 -0.31 -14.93
C ASP A 553 -14.53 0.90 -15.77
N LYS A 554 -14.29 0.70 -17.07
CA LYS A 554 -14.08 1.80 -18.02
C LYS A 554 -15.35 2.58 -18.40
N LYS A 555 -16.51 2.30 -17.79
CA LYS A 555 -17.80 2.92 -18.19
C LYS A 555 -18.50 3.79 -17.15
N LYS A 556 -17.96 3.95 -15.94
CA LYS A 556 -18.41 5.02 -15.02
C LYS A 556 -17.18 5.71 -14.45
N GLY A 557 -16.87 6.89 -14.99
CA GLY A 557 -15.74 7.68 -14.53
C GLY A 557 -15.92 8.09 -13.08
N LYS A 558 -15.17 7.45 -12.19
CA LYS A 558 -14.52 8.02 -10.99
C LYS A 558 -13.80 6.86 -10.29
N ASP A 559 -12.48 6.78 -10.50
CA ASP A 559 -11.61 6.05 -9.59
C ASP A 559 -11.80 6.67 -8.19
N HIS A 560 -12.52 5.99 -7.31
CA HIS A 560 -12.71 6.45 -5.94
C HIS A 560 -11.43 6.19 -5.13
N ILE A 561 -10.43 7.05 -5.32
CA ILE A 561 -9.29 7.18 -4.41
C ILE A 561 -9.87 7.66 -3.06
N ARG A 562 -9.94 6.76 -2.06
CA ARG A 562 -10.27 7.15 -0.69
C ARG A 562 -8.99 7.59 0.01
N TYR A 563 -8.96 8.86 0.40
CA TYR A 563 -7.89 9.47 1.17
C TYR A 563 -7.95 8.94 2.61
N GLN A 564 -6.87 8.33 3.08
CA GLN A 564 -6.62 8.12 4.51
C GLN A 564 -5.31 8.86 4.81
N TYR A 565 -4.94 9.01 6.07
CA TYR A 565 -3.72 9.71 6.46
C TYR A 565 -2.67 8.68 6.85
N ASP A 566 -1.38 8.91 6.57
CA ASP A 566 -0.29 8.02 6.99
C ASP A 566 0.59 8.71 8.06
N GLU A 567 0.37 8.32 9.31
CA GLU A 567 1.05 8.80 10.52
C GLU A 567 2.56 8.54 10.49
N HIS A 568 3.03 7.51 9.78
CA HIS A 568 4.44 7.13 9.78
C HIS A 568 5.35 8.29 9.37
N TYR A 569 4.89 9.14 8.44
CA TYR A 569 5.66 10.27 7.90
C TYR A 569 5.60 11.55 8.74
N PHE A 570 4.93 11.51 9.91
CA PHE A 570 5.01 12.53 10.94
C PHE A 570 6.10 12.15 11.95
N MET A 571 7.16 12.94 12.04
CA MET A 571 8.24 12.77 13.02
C MET A 571 8.88 11.38 13.00
N THR A 572 9.07 10.82 11.80
CA THR A 572 9.63 9.48 11.60
C THR A 572 11.01 9.36 12.25
N ASN A 573 11.26 8.24 12.93
CA ASN A 573 12.56 7.96 13.50
C ASN A 573 13.63 7.88 12.38
N PRO A 574 14.83 8.47 12.56
CA PRO A 574 15.86 8.49 11.52
C PRO A 574 16.25 7.12 10.94
N ASP A 575 16.31 6.09 11.78
CA ASP A 575 16.64 4.70 11.41
C ASP A 575 15.57 4.02 10.55
N GLU A 576 14.32 4.47 10.66
CA GLU A 576 13.22 4.04 9.82
C GLU A 576 13.15 4.87 8.53
N PHE A 577 13.31 6.20 8.66
CA PHE A 577 13.23 7.14 7.54
C PHE A 577 14.32 6.89 6.49
N ILE A 578 15.54 6.57 6.93
CA ILE A 578 16.68 6.27 6.04
C ILE A 578 16.45 5.03 5.15
N GLN A 579 15.49 4.15 5.48
CA GLN A 579 15.16 3.00 4.63
C GLN A 579 14.53 3.44 3.30
N GLU A 580 13.88 4.60 3.29
CA GLU A 580 13.17 5.16 2.13
C GLU A 580 13.80 6.44 1.56
N PHE A 581 14.46 7.27 2.38
CA PHE A 581 14.96 8.58 2.00
C PHE A 581 16.43 8.77 2.38
N TRP A 582 17.26 9.11 1.40
CA TRP A 582 18.70 9.36 1.58
C TRP A 582 19.04 10.82 1.24
N PRO A 583 19.47 11.65 2.21
CA PRO A 583 19.79 13.06 1.98
C PRO A 583 21.14 13.25 1.28
N LEU A 584 21.25 14.31 0.48
CA LEU A 584 22.52 14.69 -0.18
C LEU A 584 23.60 15.14 0.82
N ASP A 585 23.19 15.83 1.90
CA ASP A 585 24.06 16.19 3.00
C ASP A 585 23.92 15.14 4.12
N PRO A 586 24.98 14.36 4.41
CA PRO A 586 24.95 13.28 5.40
C PRO A 586 24.51 13.72 6.79
N LYS A 587 24.68 15.00 7.16
CA LYS A 587 24.26 15.53 8.47
C LYS A 587 22.76 15.42 8.68
N TRP A 588 21.98 15.49 7.60
CA TRP A 588 20.52 15.39 7.63
C TRP A 588 19.98 13.96 7.68
N GLN A 589 20.86 12.96 7.75
CA GLN A 589 20.43 11.60 8.08
C GLN A 589 19.95 11.51 9.53
N LEU A 590 20.46 12.39 10.42
CA LEU A 590 20.17 12.38 11.85
C LEU A 590 20.44 11.02 12.52
N LEU A 591 21.34 10.22 11.93
CA LEU A 591 21.84 8.98 12.49
C LEU A 591 23.11 9.25 13.30
N GLU A 592 23.34 8.46 14.34
CA GLU A 592 24.62 8.48 15.07
C GLU A 592 25.80 8.11 14.16
N SER A 593 25.56 7.15 13.25
CA SER A 593 26.50 6.72 12.22
C SER A 593 25.84 6.86 10.84
N PRO A 594 26.12 7.93 10.08
CA PRO A 594 25.58 8.12 8.74
C PRO A 594 26.05 7.03 7.77
N ILE A 595 25.17 6.62 6.86
CA ILE A 595 25.44 5.60 5.83
C ILE A 595 25.75 6.24 4.47
N THR A 596 26.49 5.53 3.63
CA THR A 596 26.77 5.97 2.25
C THR A 596 25.59 5.71 1.31
N LEU A 597 25.66 6.26 0.08
CA LEU A 597 24.65 5.99 -0.95
C LEU A 597 24.62 4.51 -1.33
N GLU A 598 25.79 3.87 -1.42
CA GLU A 598 25.91 2.44 -1.74
C GLU A 598 25.26 1.56 -0.68
N GLU A 599 25.42 1.91 0.59
CA GLU A 599 24.77 1.23 1.70
C GLU A 599 23.24 1.43 1.66
N PHE A 600 22.78 2.65 1.37
CA PHE A 600 21.35 2.92 1.18
C PHE A 600 20.71 2.11 0.03
N GLU A 601 21.40 2.01 -1.10
CA GLU A 601 20.98 1.18 -2.24
C GLU A 601 20.94 -0.31 -1.89
N ALA A 602 21.82 -0.75 -1.00
CA ALA A 602 21.88 -2.11 -0.50
C ALA A 602 20.79 -2.42 0.54
N LEU A 603 20.18 -1.42 1.19
CA LEU A 603 19.05 -1.61 2.10
C LEU A 603 17.79 -2.10 1.36
N PRO A 604 17.00 -3.00 1.97
CA PRO A 604 15.75 -3.49 1.38
C PRO A 604 14.80 -2.35 1.07
N PHE A 605 13.88 -2.61 0.14
CA PHE A 605 12.79 -1.68 -0.11
C PHE A 605 11.70 -1.95 0.92
N VAL A 606 11.47 -0.98 1.78
CA VAL A 606 10.52 -1.05 2.90
C VAL A 606 9.54 0.12 2.77
N ARG A 607 8.32 -0.06 3.28
CA ARG A 607 7.26 0.96 3.30
C ARG A 607 6.70 1.16 4.70
N SER A 608 6.01 2.28 4.92
CA SER A 608 5.34 2.64 6.18
C SER A 608 4.59 1.49 6.89
N ILE A 609 3.89 0.60 6.15
CA ILE A 609 3.22 -0.59 6.73
C ILE A 609 4.16 -1.45 7.58
N PHE A 610 5.41 -1.59 7.16
CA PHE A 610 6.39 -2.41 7.87
C PHE A 610 6.66 -1.87 9.27
N PHE A 611 6.81 -0.55 9.39
CA PHE A 611 7.06 0.13 10.65
C PHE A 611 5.79 0.32 11.48
N HIS A 612 4.65 0.56 10.84
CA HIS A 612 3.35 0.69 11.50
C HIS A 612 3.01 -0.56 12.33
N TYR A 613 3.29 -1.75 11.80
CA TYR A 613 3.13 -3.02 12.51
C TYR A 613 4.40 -3.46 13.27
N LYS A 614 5.38 -2.56 13.43
CA LYS A 614 6.66 -2.76 14.13
C LYS A 614 7.39 -4.06 13.72
N MET A 615 7.27 -4.44 12.45
CA MET A 615 7.94 -5.62 11.91
C MET A 615 9.44 -5.38 11.83
N ARG A 616 10.24 -6.46 11.93
CA ARG A 616 11.71 -6.39 11.84
C ARG A 616 12.25 -7.55 11.01
N PHE A 617 13.32 -7.32 10.26
CA PHE A 617 14.01 -8.40 9.55
C PHE A 617 14.81 -9.24 10.54
N ASP A 618 14.72 -10.57 10.42
CA ASP A 618 15.42 -11.52 11.28
C ASP A 618 16.35 -12.41 10.45
N GLY A 619 17.51 -11.87 10.07
CA GLY A 619 18.48 -12.56 9.20
C GLY A 619 18.93 -11.67 8.05
N HIS A 620 18.17 -11.65 6.94
CA HIS A 620 18.60 -10.93 5.73
C HIS A 620 18.28 -9.44 5.77
N LYS A 621 19.32 -8.62 5.56
CA LYS A 621 19.23 -7.14 5.60
C LYS A 621 19.59 -6.46 4.27
N LEU A 622 19.75 -7.22 3.19
CA LEU A 622 20.11 -6.65 1.88
C LEU A 622 18.95 -6.73 0.89
N ALA A 623 18.86 -5.73 0.02
CA ALA A 623 17.87 -5.60 -1.05
C ALA A 623 17.95 -6.73 -2.08
N VAL A 624 19.16 -7.26 -2.30
CA VAL A 624 19.46 -8.31 -3.25
C VAL A 624 19.81 -9.59 -2.48
N ILE A 625 19.19 -10.70 -2.88
CA ILE A 625 19.38 -12.02 -2.28
C ILE A 625 19.86 -12.96 -3.39
N HIS A 626 21.02 -13.58 -3.19
CA HIS A 626 21.51 -14.62 -4.08
C HIS A 626 20.95 -15.97 -3.64
N THR A 627 20.49 -16.77 -4.59
CA THR A 627 19.99 -18.11 -4.30
C THR A 627 21.15 -19.08 -4.09
N ASP A 628 20.87 -20.19 -3.39
CA ASP A 628 21.74 -21.36 -3.41
C ASP A 628 21.75 -22.06 -4.80
N ASP A 629 22.52 -23.15 -4.90
CA ASP A 629 22.64 -23.98 -6.11
C ASP A 629 21.34 -24.69 -6.50
N LYS A 630 20.35 -24.76 -5.61
CA LYS A 630 19.01 -25.31 -5.84
C LYS A 630 17.97 -24.22 -6.12
N GLY A 631 18.38 -22.97 -6.21
CA GLY A 631 17.51 -21.82 -6.47
C GLY A 631 16.74 -21.34 -5.24
N GLY A 632 17.14 -21.76 -4.04
CA GLY A 632 16.55 -21.41 -2.74
C GLY A 632 17.03 -20.06 -2.21
N ALA A 633 16.12 -19.23 -1.70
CA ALA A 633 16.38 -18.00 -0.95
C ALA A 633 15.36 -17.86 0.19
N LYS A 634 15.81 -17.44 1.39
CA LYS A 634 14.98 -17.31 2.59
C LYS A 634 14.86 -15.85 3.01
N ILE A 635 13.62 -15.38 3.24
CA ILE A 635 13.32 -14.06 3.81
C ILE A 635 12.53 -14.27 5.10
N THR A 636 12.98 -13.65 6.17
CA THR A 636 12.47 -13.85 7.53
C THR A 636 12.13 -12.50 8.16
N ILE A 637 10.87 -12.37 8.60
CA ILE A 637 10.34 -11.15 9.21
C ILE A 637 9.75 -11.54 10.56
N ARG A 638 10.27 -10.93 11.62
CA ARG A 638 9.73 -11.03 12.97
C ARG A 638 8.60 -10.03 13.15
N VAL A 639 7.49 -10.53 13.68
CA VAL A 639 6.27 -9.79 14.01
C VAL A 639 6.20 -9.63 15.53
N PRO A 640 5.72 -8.49 16.05
CA PRO A 640 5.43 -8.34 17.47
C PRO A 640 4.37 -9.35 17.97
N GLU A 641 4.45 -9.77 19.24
CA GLU A 641 3.47 -10.67 19.88
C GLU A 641 2.03 -10.13 19.78
N GLU A 642 1.86 -8.82 19.92
CA GLU A 642 0.57 -8.11 19.81
C GLU A 642 -0.12 -8.27 18.44
N HIS A 643 0.62 -8.64 17.41
CA HIS A 643 0.13 -8.73 16.04
C HIS A 643 0.22 -10.13 15.44
N GLU A 644 0.73 -11.11 16.18
CA GLU A 644 0.93 -12.48 15.70
C GLU A 644 -0.37 -13.13 15.18
N ASN A 645 -1.49 -12.85 15.86
CA ASN A 645 -2.79 -13.44 15.55
C ASN A 645 -3.67 -12.60 14.62
N ASP A 646 -3.26 -11.37 14.30
CA ASP A 646 -4.09 -10.46 13.51
C ASP A 646 -3.48 -10.15 12.14
N LEU A 647 -2.16 -10.30 11.96
CA LEU A 647 -1.52 -10.02 10.67
C LEU A 647 -1.57 -11.20 9.70
N VAL A 648 -1.93 -10.89 8.46
CA VAL A 648 -1.90 -11.82 7.33
C VAL A 648 -0.95 -11.28 6.28
N PHE A 649 -0.16 -12.19 5.71
CA PHE A 649 0.79 -11.89 4.66
C PHE A 649 0.33 -12.44 3.32
N PHE A 650 0.60 -11.66 2.28
CA PHE A 650 0.47 -12.06 0.89
C PHE A 650 1.76 -11.73 0.17
N TYR A 651 2.04 -12.45 -0.91
CA TYR A 651 3.27 -12.24 -1.66
C TYR A 651 3.02 -12.40 -3.15
N GLN A 652 3.86 -11.73 -3.95
CA GLN A 652 3.89 -11.87 -5.40
C GLN A 652 5.33 -12.08 -5.85
N LEU A 653 5.53 -13.06 -6.72
CA LEU A 653 6.82 -13.36 -7.34
C LEU A 653 6.72 -13.10 -8.85
N ARG A 654 7.65 -12.30 -9.38
CA ARG A 654 7.67 -11.95 -10.82
C ARG A 654 9.08 -11.91 -11.37
N TYR A 655 9.22 -12.08 -12.68
CA TYR A 655 10.49 -11.84 -13.36
C TYR A 655 10.87 -10.36 -13.31
N ALA A 656 12.15 -10.09 -13.08
CA ALA A 656 12.71 -8.74 -13.10
C ALA A 656 12.93 -8.21 -14.52
N GLU A 657 13.13 -9.10 -15.49
CA GLU A 657 13.27 -8.76 -16.91
C GLU A 657 11.97 -8.17 -17.47
N LYS A 658 12.02 -6.97 -18.06
CA LYS A 658 10.84 -6.26 -18.57
C LYS A 658 10.07 -7.04 -19.65
N GLU A 659 10.75 -7.85 -20.46
CA GLU A 659 10.11 -8.67 -21.50
C GLU A 659 9.24 -9.78 -20.90
N LYS A 660 9.70 -10.38 -19.80
CA LYS A 660 9.02 -11.47 -19.09
C LYS A 660 8.19 -10.96 -17.90
N SER A 661 8.18 -9.66 -17.61
CA SER A 661 7.50 -9.14 -16.42
C SER A 661 5.98 -9.31 -16.44
N LYS A 662 5.40 -9.57 -17.63
CA LYS A 662 3.98 -9.90 -17.81
C LYS A 662 3.69 -11.40 -17.69
N GLU A 663 4.73 -12.24 -17.69
CA GLU A 663 4.60 -13.68 -17.48
C GLU A 663 4.49 -13.97 -15.98
N THR A 664 3.30 -14.37 -15.55
CA THR A 664 3.02 -14.73 -14.14
C THR A 664 3.08 -16.24 -13.91
N THR A 665 3.38 -17.02 -14.96
CA THR A 665 3.40 -18.49 -14.88
C THR A 665 4.67 -19.06 -15.49
N TYR A 666 5.15 -20.15 -14.92
CA TYR A 666 6.19 -21.00 -15.47
C TYR A 666 5.60 -22.36 -15.83
N ARG A 667 5.65 -22.74 -17.11
CA ARG A 667 5.06 -24.00 -17.65
C ARG A 667 3.60 -24.21 -17.23
N GLY A 668 2.81 -23.13 -17.24
CA GLY A 668 1.40 -23.15 -16.85
C GLY A 668 1.15 -23.20 -15.34
N SER A 669 2.19 -23.20 -14.51
CA SER A 669 2.05 -23.07 -13.05
C SER A 669 2.36 -21.64 -12.60
N PRO A 670 1.52 -21.01 -11.77
CA PRO A 670 1.80 -19.68 -11.21
C PRO A 670 3.13 -19.63 -10.44
N LEU A 671 3.83 -18.49 -10.52
CA LEU A 671 5.12 -18.30 -9.84
C LEU A 671 5.01 -18.34 -8.31
N GLU A 672 3.85 -18.01 -7.76
CA GLU A 672 3.58 -18.02 -6.31
C GLU A 672 3.68 -19.44 -5.72
N ARG A 673 3.52 -20.48 -6.55
CA ARG A 673 3.71 -21.88 -6.15
C ARG A 673 5.18 -22.26 -5.96
N PHE A 674 6.10 -21.35 -6.20
CA PHE A 674 7.53 -21.52 -5.92
C PHE A 674 7.96 -20.81 -4.64
N VAL A 675 7.00 -20.34 -3.83
CA VAL A 675 7.26 -19.72 -2.52
C VAL A 675 6.54 -20.53 -1.45
N PHE A 676 7.30 -20.94 -0.44
CA PHE A 676 6.78 -21.59 0.75
C PHE A 676 6.75 -20.57 1.89
N GLN A 677 5.55 -20.14 2.30
CA GLN A 677 5.34 -19.26 3.44
C GLN A 677 4.98 -20.08 4.69
N THR A 678 5.67 -19.87 5.80
CA THR A 678 5.34 -20.45 7.11
C THR A 678 5.44 -19.39 8.21
N MET A 679 4.77 -19.62 9.34
CA MET A 679 4.80 -18.74 10.52
C MET A 679 5.09 -19.57 11.77
N VAL A 680 6.19 -19.26 12.45
CA VAL A 680 6.68 -19.98 13.63
C VAL A 680 7.22 -18.94 14.62
N ASP A 681 6.82 -18.98 15.89
CA ASP A 681 7.27 -18.08 16.97
C ASP A 681 7.31 -16.60 16.55
N ASN A 682 6.17 -16.09 16.08
CA ASN A 682 6.01 -14.74 15.54
C ASN A 682 6.91 -14.39 14.34
N THR A 683 7.62 -15.35 13.77
CA THR A 683 8.50 -15.13 12.62
C THR A 683 7.87 -15.73 11.38
N VAL A 684 7.52 -14.86 10.42
CA VAL A 684 7.07 -15.29 9.10
C VAL A 684 8.29 -15.51 8.22
N THR A 685 8.34 -16.67 7.59
CA THR A 685 9.42 -17.08 6.68
C THR A 685 8.86 -17.30 5.29
N PHE A 686 9.45 -16.64 4.29
CA PHE A 686 9.20 -16.86 2.86
C PHE A 686 10.41 -17.56 2.25
N SER A 687 10.26 -18.83 1.92
CA SER A 687 11.29 -19.64 1.25
C SER A 687 11.00 -19.72 -0.25
N VAL A 688 11.72 -18.93 -1.04
CA VAL A 688 11.59 -18.82 -2.49
C VAL A 688 12.49 -19.86 -3.16
N HIS A 689 11.95 -20.65 -4.09
CA HIS A 689 12.69 -21.65 -4.86
C HIS A 689 12.47 -21.42 -6.35
N VAL A 690 13.30 -20.58 -6.97
CA VAL A 690 13.03 -20.11 -8.33
C VAL A 690 13.10 -21.25 -9.37
N PRO A 691 12.21 -21.25 -10.38
CA PRO A 691 12.10 -22.37 -11.33
C PRO A 691 13.24 -22.45 -12.35
N THR A 692 13.93 -21.35 -12.60
CA THR A 692 15.00 -21.22 -13.61
C THR A 692 16.02 -20.18 -13.17
N PRO A 693 17.27 -20.27 -13.66
CA PRO A 693 18.22 -19.16 -13.55
C PRO A 693 17.63 -17.87 -14.14
N GLY A 694 17.88 -16.75 -13.46
CA GLY A 694 17.35 -15.45 -13.82
C GLY A 694 17.22 -14.50 -12.64
N LEU A 695 16.62 -13.35 -12.92
CA LEU A 695 16.38 -12.28 -11.95
C LEU A 695 14.88 -12.20 -11.64
N TYR A 696 14.54 -12.13 -10.35
CA TYR A 696 13.16 -12.08 -9.88
C TYR A 696 12.98 -10.96 -8.86
N PHE A 697 11.74 -10.48 -8.72
CA PHE A 697 11.33 -9.65 -7.60
C PHE A 697 10.27 -10.37 -6.79
N ILE A 698 10.42 -10.34 -5.48
CA ILE A 698 9.40 -10.75 -4.52
C ILE A 698 8.88 -9.52 -3.78
N GLU A 699 7.58 -9.33 -3.82
CA GLU A 699 6.84 -8.27 -3.13
C GLU A 699 6.03 -8.91 -2.02
N ILE A 700 6.21 -8.45 -0.78
CA ILE A 700 5.51 -8.94 0.41
C ILE A 700 4.56 -7.85 0.88
N PHE A 701 3.32 -8.23 1.10
CA PHE A 701 2.23 -7.38 1.56
C PHE A 701 1.75 -7.88 2.92
N ALA A 702 1.36 -6.96 3.80
CA ALA A 702 0.85 -7.27 5.12
C ALA A 702 -0.43 -6.49 5.38
N ASN A 703 -1.38 -7.11 6.08
CA ASN A 703 -2.60 -6.45 6.53
C ASN A 703 -3.13 -7.07 7.82
N LYS A 704 -3.81 -6.26 8.65
CA LYS A 704 -4.50 -6.71 9.86
C LYS A 704 -5.87 -7.27 9.51
N ILE A 705 -6.29 -8.34 10.19
CA ILE A 705 -7.65 -8.87 10.16
C ILE A 705 -8.47 -8.06 11.16
N ASP A 706 -9.46 -7.31 10.68
CA ASP A 706 -10.39 -6.60 11.55
C ASP A 706 -11.34 -7.59 12.26
N ASP A 707 -11.72 -7.30 13.51
CA ASP A 707 -12.61 -8.14 14.32
C ASP A 707 -14.01 -8.33 13.69
N SER A 708 -14.44 -7.41 12.81
CA SER A 708 -15.67 -7.54 12.01
C SER A 708 -15.61 -8.69 10.99
N GLY A 709 -14.41 -9.12 10.60
CA GLY A 709 -14.18 -10.25 9.67
C GLY A 709 -14.17 -11.62 10.36
N ARG A 710 -14.33 -11.70 11.69
CA ARG A 710 -14.41 -12.99 12.40
C ARG A 710 -15.77 -13.67 12.25
N VAL A 711 -16.82 -13.00 11.77
CA VAL A 711 -18.19 -13.57 11.71
C VAL A 711 -18.97 -13.35 10.40
N GLU A 712 -18.59 -12.49 9.46
CA GLU A 712 -19.40 -12.29 8.23
C GLU A 712 -18.84 -12.97 6.97
N GLU A 713 -19.47 -14.10 6.67
CA GLU A 713 -19.97 -14.56 5.36
C GLU A 713 -19.24 -14.20 4.06
N ASN A 714 -18.98 -15.27 3.29
CA ASN A 714 -18.86 -15.37 1.84
C ASN A 714 -17.49 -15.23 1.18
N ASN A 715 -17.01 -16.42 0.76
CA ASN A 715 -16.53 -16.75 -0.59
C ASN A 715 -15.38 -15.95 -1.19
N ALA A 716 -14.35 -16.71 -1.62
CA ALA A 716 -13.59 -16.73 -2.88
C ALA A 716 -13.56 -15.53 -3.87
N ASN A 717 -14.40 -14.52 -3.76
CA ASN A 717 -14.26 -13.18 -4.31
C ASN A 717 -14.22 -12.20 -3.13
N VAL A 718 -13.12 -12.19 -2.40
CA VAL A 718 -12.84 -11.09 -1.49
C VAL A 718 -12.78 -9.84 -2.35
N ALA A 719 -13.64 -8.84 -2.08
CA ALA A 719 -13.40 -7.49 -2.55
C ALA A 719 -11.91 -7.18 -2.32
N PRO A 720 -11.15 -6.71 -3.32
CA PRO A 720 -9.69 -6.79 -3.30
C PRO A 720 -9.19 -6.20 -1.99
N PHE A 721 -8.68 -7.07 -1.11
CA PHE A 721 -7.99 -6.65 0.10
C PHE A 721 -6.98 -5.59 -0.35
N LYS A 722 -7.05 -4.38 0.22
CA LYS A 722 -6.11 -3.29 -0.08
C LYS A 722 -4.76 -3.60 0.57
N LEU A 723 -4.13 -4.67 0.10
CA LEU A 723 -2.82 -5.10 0.52
C LEU A 723 -1.83 -4.01 0.10
N LYS A 724 -1.27 -3.27 1.07
CA LYS A 724 -0.15 -2.38 0.78
C LYS A 724 1.15 -3.17 0.94
N CYS A 725 2.07 -2.92 0.01
CA CYS A 725 3.37 -3.57 0.02
C CYS A 725 4.12 -3.14 1.28
N ALA A 726 4.57 -4.11 2.08
CA ALA A 726 5.37 -3.87 3.28
C ALA A 726 6.86 -3.84 2.94
N CYS A 727 7.33 -4.80 2.13
CA CYS A 727 8.71 -4.83 1.68
C CYS A 727 8.87 -5.58 0.35
N LYS A 728 10.03 -5.38 -0.29
CA LYS A 728 10.34 -5.94 -1.60
C LYS A 728 11.83 -6.24 -1.75
N PHE A 729 12.14 -7.37 -2.40
CA PHE A 729 13.49 -7.86 -2.61
C PHE A 729 13.73 -8.30 -4.06
N LYS A 730 15.00 -8.26 -4.48
CA LYS A 730 15.47 -8.84 -5.74
C LYS A 730 16.14 -10.18 -5.44
N ILE A 731 15.68 -11.23 -6.12
CA ILE A 731 16.27 -12.58 -6.03
C ILE A 731 17.10 -12.81 -7.29
N VAL A 732 18.35 -13.23 -7.11
CA VAL A 732 19.34 -13.48 -8.17
C VAL A 732 19.69 -14.96 -8.16
N CYS A 733 19.38 -15.65 -9.25
CA CYS A 733 19.75 -17.04 -9.45
C CYS A 733 20.64 -17.19 -10.68
N GLU A 734 21.92 -17.47 -10.46
CA GLU A 734 22.91 -17.62 -11.53
C GLU A 734 22.92 -19.02 -12.12
N THR A 735 22.82 -20.03 -11.25
CA THR A 735 22.87 -21.45 -11.61
C THR A 735 21.80 -22.23 -10.88
N LEU A 736 21.27 -23.27 -11.52
CA LEU A 736 20.27 -24.16 -10.93
C LEU A 736 20.65 -25.63 -11.15
N SER A 737 20.90 -26.33 -10.06
CA SER A 737 21.16 -27.76 -10.02
C SER A 737 19.82 -28.52 -10.00
N GLY A 738 19.49 -29.12 -11.15
CA GLY A 738 18.26 -29.91 -11.29
C GLY A 738 17.02 -29.10 -11.70
N LYS A 739 15.87 -29.79 -11.74
CA LYS A 739 14.60 -29.18 -12.12
C LYS A 739 13.79 -28.86 -10.87
N MET A 740 13.42 -27.59 -10.72
CA MET A 740 12.49 -27.17 -9.69
C MET A 740 11.05 -27.43 -10.11
N HIS A 741 10.28 -27.94 -9.16
CA HIS A 741 8.87 -28.27 -9.33
C HIS A 741 8.02 -27.32 -8.47
N PRO A 742 6.86 -26.86 -8.97
CA PRO A 742 5.98 -26.02 -8.18
C PRO A 742 5.42 -26.82 -7.00
N LEU A 743 5.20 -26.17 -5.86
CA LEU A 743 4.50 -26.76 -4.72
C LEU A 743 3.11 -27.25 -5.12
N PRO A 744 2.56 -28.30 -4.49
CA PRO A 744 1.20 -28.79 -4.73
C PRO A 744 0.18 -27.65 -4.80
N ASN A 745 -0.78 -27.75 -5.71
CA ASN A 745 -1.77 -26.69 -5.94
C ASN A 745 -2.81 -26.64 -4.82
N CYS A 746 -2.40 -26.28 -3.60
CA CYS A 746 -3.21 -26.11 -2.38
C CYS A 746 -3.88 -24.73 -2.33
N ALA A 747 -4.69 -24.48 -1.30
CA ALA A 747 -5.24 -23.15 -1.08
C ALA A 747 -4.13 -22.11 -0.82
N ALA A 748 -4.38 -20.85 -1.19
CA ALA A 748 -3.44 -19.75 -0.92
C ALA A 748 -3.30 -19.46 0.58
N GLY A 749 -2.14 -18.90 0.98
CA GLY A 749 -1.81 -18.55 2.36
C GLY A 749 -0.66 -19.37 2.95
N GLU A 750 -0.48 -19.28 4.26
CA GLU A 750 0.58 -19.93 5.02
C GLU A 750 0.43 -21.46 5.11
N TRP A 751 1.57 -22.16 5.15
CA TRP A 751 1.68 -23.59 5.42
C TRP A 751 1.86 -23.84 6.92
N GLY A 752 1.27 -24.93 7.41
CA GLY A 752 1.28 -25.31 8.83
C GLY A 752 -0.04 -25.01 9.57
N PRO A 753 -0.07 -25.30 10.88
CA PRO A 753 -1.28 -25.23 11.72
C PRO A 753 -1.68 -23.81 12.14
N LYS A 754 -0.79 -22.81 12.03
CA LYS A 754 -0.96 -21.51 12.69
C LYS A 754 -2.25 -20.80 12.29
N LYS A 755 -2.62 -20.84 10.99
CA LYS A 755 -3.91 -20.33 10.51
C LYS A 755 -5.11 -20.99 11.19
N ALA A 756 -5.06 -22.30 11.41
CA ALA A 756 -6.13 -23.04 12.08
C ALA A 756 -6.23 -22.66 13.57
N GLN A 757 -5.08 -22.45 14.23
CA GLN A 757 -5.02 -21.96 15.61
C GLN A 757 -5.62 -20.55 15.70
N ARG A 758 -5.18 -19.65 14.82
CA ARG A 758 -5.57 -18.23 14.78
C ARG A 758 -7.07 -18.03 14.53
N HIS A 759 -7.63 -18.71 13.53
CA HIS A 759 -9.01 -18.47 13.08
C HIS A 759 -10.06 -19.42 13.67
N PHE A 760 -9.66 -20.62 14.09
CA PHE A 760 -10.59 -21.66 14.55
C PHE A 760 -10.25 -22.20 15.94
N GLY A 761 -9.15 -21.76 16.56
CA GLY A 761 -8.65 -22.29 17.83
C GLY A 761 -8.19 -23.75 17.79
N ILE A 762 -8.02 -24.31 16.59
CA ILE A 762 -7.65 -25.72 16.39
C ILE A 762 -6.13 -25.85 16.57
N THR A 763 -5.70 -26.66 17.53
CA THR A 763 -4.28 -26.82 17.89
C THR A 763 -3.79 -28.24 17.61
N PRO A 764 -2.60 -28.44 17.02
CA PRO A 764 -2.02 -29.78 16.88
C PRO A 764 -1.66 -30.35 18.25
N ILE A 765 -1.87 -31.65 18.46
CA ILE A 765 -1.61 -32.32 19.74
C ILE A 765 -0.12 -32.64 19.93
N ILE A 766 0.58 -32.93 18.84
CA ILE A 766 2.03 -33.10 18.86
C ILE A 766 2.63 -31.76 18.46
N ALA A 767 3.16 -31.03 19.43
CA ALA A 767 3.95 -29.83 19.18
C ALA A 767 5.40 -30.25 18.86
N PRO A 768 6.07 -29.62 17.87
CA PRO A 768 7.50 -29.80 17.70
C PRO A 768 8.22 -29.36 18.99
N SER A 769 9.14 -30.18 19.47
CA SER A 769 9.79 -30.00 20.77
C SER A 769 11.23 -29.48 20.67
N SER A 770 11.77 -29.39 19.44
CA SER A 770 13.12 -28.89 19.17
C SER A 770 13.12 -27.85 18.03
N GLU A 771 14.11 -26.96 18.06
CA GLU A 771 14.32 -25.89 17.08
C GLU A 771 14.43 -26.41 15.63
N LEU A 772 15.01 -27.60 15.44
CA LEU A 772 15.12 -28.27 14.14
C LEU A 772 13.78 -28.84 13.62
N GLU A 773 12.86 -29.18 14.53
CA GLU A 773 11.48 -29.57 14.19
C GLU A 773 10.62 -28.35 13.90
N MET A 774 10.94 -27.21 14.52
CA MET A 774 10.25 -25.94 14.30
C MET A 774 10.47 -25.39 12.89
N GLU A 775 11.66 -25.57 12.31
CA GLU A 775 11.90 -25.25 10.88
C GLU A 775 11.09 -26.12 9.91
N LYS A 776 10.60 -27.27 10.36
CA LYS A 776 9.77 -28.21 9.57
C LYS A 776 8.27 -28.01 9.79
N VAL A 777 7.84 -26.96 10.50
CA VAL A 777 6.42 -26.68 10.70
C VAL A 777 5.72 -26.44 9.36
N GLY A 778 4.72 -27.29 9.07
CA GLY A 778 4.02 -27.33 7.79
C GLY A 778 4.64 -28.25 6.74
N ILE A 779 5.77 -28.92 7.02
CA ILE A 779 6.40 -29.93 6.16
C ILE A 779 6.48 -31.28 6.90
N LEU A 780 5.94 -32.33 6.28
CA LEU A 780 5.97 -33.69 6.80
C LEU A 780 6.80 -34.57 5.86
N THR A 781 7.74 -35.33 6.40
CA THR A 781 8.51 -36.33 5.63
C THR A 781 8.12 -37.72 6.08
N VAL A 782 7.61 -38.55 5.16
CA VAL A 782 6.92 -39.81 5.48
C VAL A 782 7.25 -40.94 4.48
N VAL A 783 6.97 -42.19 4.85
CA VAL A 783 7.38 -43.42 4.14
C VAL A 783 6.20 -44.31 3.70
N ASP A 784 4.98 -44.08 4.18
CA ASP A 784 3.80 -44.86 3.75
C ASP A 784 2.48 -44.16 4.12
N HIS A 785 2.27 -43.97 5.42
CA HIS A 785 1.08 -43.32 5.97
C HIS A 785 1.46 -42.41 7.16
N PHE A 786 0.54 -41.56 7.58
CA PHE A 786 0.69 -40.75 8.78
C PHE A 786 -0.67 -40.37 9.37
N GLU A 787 -0.67 -40.01 10.65
CA GLU A 787 -1.84 -39.49 11.36
C GLU A 787 -1.51 -38.11 11.95
N LEU A 788 -2.35 -37.11 11.67
CA LEU A 788 -2.31 -35.82 12.35
C LEU A 788 -3.46 -35.72 13.34
N LYS A 789 -3.16 -35.38 14.58
CA LYS A 789 -4.17 -35.17 15.63
C LYS A 789 -4.26 -33.72 16.04
N PHE A 790 -5.47 -33.19 16.06
CA PHE A 790 -5.77 -31.81 16.46
C PHE A 790 -6.77 -31.78 17.61
N ARG A 791 -6.52 -30.91 18.58
CA ARG A 791 -7.50 -30.52 19.60
C ARG A 791 -8.42 -29.46 19.04
N ILE A 792 -9.73 -29.68 19.19
CA ILE A 792 -10.78 -28.86 18.65
C ILE A 792 -11.53 -28.17 19.81
N PRO A 793 -11.69 -26.83 19.79
CA PRO A 793 -12.37 -26.12 20.87
C PRO A 793 -13.90 -26.15 20.77
N HIS A 794 -14.43 -26.25 19.55
CA HIS A 794 -15.87 -26.22 19.26
C HIS A 794 -16.24 -27.32 18.26
N PRO A 795 -17.52 -27.74 18.20
CA PRO A 795 -17.95 -28.72 17.22
C PRO A 795 -17.87 -28.14 15.80
N TYR A 796 -16.88 -28.58 15.02
CA TYR A 796 -16.75 -28.26 13.59
C TYR A 796 -17.01 -29.50 12.71
N GLN A 797 -17.45 -29.25 11.49
CA GLN A 797 -17.41 -30.18 10.36
C GLN A 797 -16.13 -29.95 9.57
N PHE A 798 -15.43 -31.04 9.25
CA PHE A 798 -14.14 -30.99 8.56
C PHE A 798 -14.22 -31.67 7.20
N VAL A 799 -13.44 -31.13 6.27
CA VAL A 799 -13.14 -31.77 4.98
C VAL A 799 -11.66 -31.64 4.73
N ALA A 800 -10.99 -32.74 4.40
CA ALA A 800 -9.58 -32.75 4.05
C ALA A 800 -9.42 -33.20 2.61
N LYS A 801 -8.51 -32.56 1.87
CA LYS A 801 -8.26 -32.85 0.46
C LYS A 801 -6.76 -33.02 0.22
N LEU A 802 -6.38 -34.17 -0.31
CA LEU A 802 -5.02 -34.44 -0.73
C LEU A 802 -4.82 -34.00 -2.18
N ARG A 803 -3.72 -33.33 -2.46
CA ARG A 803 -3.38 -32.78 -3.78
C ARG A 803 -1.99 -33.24 -4.19
N MET A 804 -1.87 -33.65 -5.45
CA MET A 804 -0.59 -33.98 -6.08
C MET A 804 -0.54 -33.30 -7.45
N ASN A 805 0.63 -32.79 -7.82
CA ASN A 805 0.79 -32.16 -9.13
C ASN A 805 0.47 -33.15 -10.25
N HIS A 806 -0.28 -32.66 -11.25
CA HIS A 806 -0.72 -33.47 -12.38
C HIS A 806 -1.59 -34.67 -12.01
N VAL A 807 -2.30 -34.65 -10.88
CA VAL A 807 -3.30 -35.67 -10.53
C VAL A 807 -4.59 -34.96 -10.11
N GLU A 808 -5.74 -35.46 -10.55
CA GLU A 808 -7.03 -34.93 -10.12
C GLU A 808 -7.25 -35.20 -8.63
N THR A 809 -7.71 -34.19 -7.89
CA THR A 809 -7.98 -34.31 -6.44
C THR A 809 -8.96 -35.44 -6.13
N LYS A 810 -9.98 -35.67 -6.97
CA LYS A 810 -10.99 -36.73 -6.78
C LYS A 810 -10.39 -38.14 -6.70
N VAL A 811 -9.27 -38.37 -7.36
CA VAL A 811 -8.58 -39.66 -7.35
C VAL A 811 -7.85 -39.88 -6.02
N LEU A 812 -7.52 -38.80 -5.32
CA LEU A 812 -6.80 -38.80 -4.06
C LEU A 812 -7.74 -38.79 -2.84
N ASP A 813 -9.02 -38.49 -3.01
CA ASP A 813 -10.01 -38.46 -1.92
C ASP A 813 -10.08 -39.76 -1.09
N PRO A 814 -10.00 -40.98 -1.66
CA PRO A 814 -10.04 -42.23 -0.88
C PRO A 814 -8.85 -42.45 0.06
N TYR A 815 -7.77 -41.69 -0.11
CA TYR A 815 -6.52 -41.85 0.62
C TYR A 815 -6.47 -41.01 1.90
N VAL A 816 -7.53 -40.25 2.19
CA VAL A 816 -7.65 -39.40 3.37
C VAL A 816 -8.88 -39.81 4.17
N ASN A 817 -8.68 -40.17 5.43
CA ASN A 817 -9.74 -40.51 6.36
C ASN A 817 -9.73 -39.53 7.54
N LEU A 818 -10.92 -39.06 7.91
CA LEU A 818 -11.12 -38.15 9.03
C LEU A 818 -11.96 -38.85 10.09
N THR A 819 -11.46 -38.90 11.33
CA THR A 819 -12.24 -39.32 12.49
C THR A 819 -12.31 -38.17 13.49
N ASN A 820 -13.49 -37.97 14.07
CA ASN A 820 -13.74 -36.90 15.03
C ASN A 820 -14.32 -37.53 16.30
N GLU A 821 -13.48 -37.63 17.34
CA GLU A 821 -13.80 -38.23 18.62
C GLU A 821 -13.78 -37.15 19.70
N GLY A 822 -14.98 -36.68 20.10
CA GLY A 822 -15.13 -35.65 21.13
C GLY A 822 -14.46 -34.32 20.76
N SER A 823 -13.33 -34.03 21.40
CA SER A 823 -12.53 -32.81 21.20
C SER A 823 -11.27 -33.04 20.36
N VAL A 824 -11.14 -34.21 19.71
CA VAL A 824 -9.97 -34.57 18.91
C VAL A 824 -10.36 -34.92 17.47
N LEU A 825 -9.71 -34.25 16.51
CA LEU A 825 -9.75 -34.57 15.09
C LEU A 825 -8.50 -35.37 14.73
N SER A 826 -8.67 -36.60 14.25
CA SER A 826 -7.61 -37.38 13.62
C SER A 826 -7.76 -37.34 12.10
N VAL A 827 -6.67 -36.99 11.42
CA VAL A 827 -6.54 -37.01 9.95
C VAL A 827 -5.54 -38.10 9.59
N TYR A 828 -6.05 -39.24 9.13
CA TYR A 828 -5.24 -40.36 8.68
C TYR A 828 -5.06 -40.27 7.16
N VAL A 829 -3.81 -40.33 6.69
CA VAL A 829 -3.49 -40.28 5.26
C VAL A 829 -2.60 -41.45 4.90
N SER A 830 -3.01 -42.20 3.88
CA SER A 830 -2.22 -43.29 3.28
C SER A 830 -1.77 -42.87 1.89
N LEU A 831 -0.47 -42.95 1.57
CA LEU A 831 0.04 -42.36 0.34
C LEU A 831 0.17 -43.43 -0.76
N PRO A 832 -0.39 -43.20 -1.96
CA PRO A 832 -0.41 -44.22 -3.02
C PRO A 832 0.95 -44.45 -3.69
N GLN A 833 1.81 -43.43 -3.74
CA GLN A 833 3.13 -43.53 -4.38
C GLN A 833 4.11 -42.49 -3.81
N PRO A 834 5.43 -42.65 -3.99
CA PRO A 834 6.41 -41.64 -3.60
C PRO A 834 6.22 -40.33 -4.38
N GLY A 835 6.52 -39.21 -3.74
CA GLY A 835 6.38 -37.88 -4.34
C GLY A 835 6.01 -36.79 -3.35
N GLN A 836 5.67 -35.62 -3.88
CA GLN A 836 5.28 -34.46 -3.08
C GLN A 836 3.77 -34.24 -3.15
N TYR A 837 3.14 -34.15 -1.98
CA TYR A 837 1.71 -33.99 -1.79
C TYR A 837 1.41 -32.74 -0.96
N GLY A 838 0.23 -32.18 -1.14
CA GLY A 838 -0.30 -31.12 -0.28
C GLY A 838 -1.61 -31.57 0.33
N LEU A 839 -1.76 -31.41 1.63
CA LEU A 839 -3.00 -31.71 2.35
C LEU A 839 -3.65 -30.39 2.77
N ASP A 840 -4.84 -30.09 2.25
CA ASP A 840 -5.66 -28.99 2.76
C ASP A 840 -6.69 -29.53 3.74
N ILE A 841 -6.91 -28.80 4.84
CA ILE A 841 -7.96 -29.07 5.82
C ILE A 841 -8.87 -27.85 5.86
N PHE A 842 -10.16 -28.09 5.67
CA PHE A 842 -11.23 -27.09 5.74
C PHE A 842 -12.13 -27.36 6.93
N ALA A 843 -12.66 -26.30 7.54
CA ALA A 843 -13.51 -26.35 8.71
C ALA A 843 -14.74 -25.46 8.55
N ARG A 844 -15.87 -25.88 9.14
CA ARG A 844 -17.12 -25.11 9.25
C ARG A 844 -17.81 -25.43 10.58
N PRO A 845 -18.37 -24.45 11.32
CA PRO A 845 -19.09 -24.73 12.58
C PRO A 845 -20.27 -25.70 12.36
N LYS A 846 -20.49 -26.66 13.28
CA LYS A 846 -21.68 -27.54 13.25
C LYS A 846 -22.91 -26.71 13.62
N GLY A 847 -23.83 -26.53 12.68
CA GLY A 847 -25.06 -25.72 12.85
C GLY A 847 -25.16 -24.50 11.94
N ALA A 848 -24.11 -24.19 11.17
CA ALA A 848 -24.18 -23.18 10.11
C ALA A 848 -25.11 -23.64 8.97
N SER A 849 -25.87 -22.71 8.37
CA SER A 849 -26.77 -22.98 7.24
C SER A 849 -26.02 -23.61 6.05
N ASP A 850 -26.72 -24.39 5.22
CA ASP A 850 -26.13 -25.03 4.03
C ASP A 850 -25.56 -24.03 3.00
N THR A 851 -25.86 -22.74 3.14
CA THR A 851 -25.28 -21.65 2.34
C THR A 851 -23.84 -21.30 2.73
N HIS A 852 -23.36 -21.68 3.92
CA HIS A 852 -21.99 -21.40 4.36
C HIS A 852 -20.98 -22.36 3.71
N THR A 853 -20.04 -21.79 2.95
CA THR A 853 -18.93 -22.53 2.35
C THR A 853 -17.87 -22.95 3.37
N LEU A 854 -17.16 -24.02 3.05
CA LEU A 854 -16.06 -24.54 3.86
C LEU A 854 -14.88 -23.56 3.84
N SER A 855 -14.46 -23.09 5.02
CA SER A 855 -13.32 -22.19 5.17
C SER A 855 -12.02 -22.98 5.31
N HIS A 856 -10.96 -22.54 4.64
CA HIS A 856 -9.65 -23.20 4.72
C HIS A 856 -9.01 -22.97 6.09
N ALA A 857 -8.81 -24.05 6.86
CA ALA A 857 -8.20 -24.01 8.19
C ALA A 857 -6.67 -24.03 8.12
N CYS A 858 -6.07 -25.09 7.58
CA CYS A 858 -4.62 -25.22 7.47
C CYS A 858 -4.22 -26.14 6.31
N LYS A 859 -2.93 -26.12 5.95
CA LYS A 859 -2.35 -27.00 4.93
C LYS A 859 -0.96 -27.50 5.29
N TYR A 860 -0.59 -28.67 4.78
CA TYR A 860 0.72 -29.29 5.00
C TYR A 860 1.34 -29.75 3.68
N LEU A 861 2.64 -29.52 3.52
CA LEU A 861 3.46 -30.08 2.47
C LEU A 861 3.98 -31.44 2.93
N ILE A 862 3.78 -32.47 2.12
CA ILE A 862 4.13 -33.85 2.48
C ILE A 862 5.13 -34.37 1.45
N ASN A 863 6.31 -34.74 1.92
CA ASN A 863 7.37 -35.37 1.14
C ASN A 863 7.36 -36.87 1.43
N CYS A 864 6.82 -37.64 0.51
CA CYS A 864 6.76 -39.10 0.56
C CYS A 864 8.01 -39.70 -0.08
N THR A 865 8.83 -40.37 0.72
CA THR A 865 10.14 -40.89 0.29
C THR A 865 10.06 -42.30 -0.30
N LYS A 866 9.16 -43.13 0.22
CA LYS A 866 8.87 -44.50 -0.20
C LYS A 866 7.39 -44.77 0.07
N VAL A 867 6.84 -45.87 -0.45
CA VAL A 867 5.52 -46.44 -0.14
C VAL A 867 5.67 -47.96 -0.22
N GLU A 868 5.00 -48.71 0.67
CA GLU A 868 5.12 -50.19 0.68
C GLU A 868 4.41 -50.84 -0.52
N SER A 869 3.20 -50.36 -0.85
CA SER A 869 2.40 -50.83 -1.99
C SER A 869 2.05 -49.69 -2.93
N MET A 870 2.78 -49.57 -4.04
CA MET A 870 2.60 -48.48 -5.00
C MET A 870 1.33 -48.68 -5.85
N VAL A 871 0.45 -47.68 -5.84
CA VAL A 871 -0.73 -47.59 -6.71
C VAL A 871 -0.48 -46.54 -7.80
N PRO A 872 -0.44 -46.94 -9.09
CA PRO A 872 -0.25 -45.99 -10.19
C PRO A 872 -1.44 -45.03 -10.31
N LEU A 873 -1.18 -43.72 -10.19
CA LEU A 873 -2.22 -42.70 -10.31
C LEU A 873 -2.36 -42.20 -11.77
N PRO A 874 -3.59 -42.04 -12.30
CA PRO A 874 -3.82 -41.41 -13.59
C PRO A 874 -3.36 -39.94 -13.57
N LYS A 875 -2.42 -39.60 -14.46
CA LYS A 875 -1.89 -38.24 -14.57
C LYS A 875 -2.79 -37.37 -15.45
N LEU A 876 -3.17 -36.21 -14.94
CA LEU A 876 -3.69 -35.09 -15.73
C LEU A 876 -2.66 -34.71 -16.78
N ILE A 877 -3.05 -34.85 -18.03
CA ILE A 877 -2.32 -34.32 -19.17
C ILE A 877 -2.54 -32.80 -19.15
N PRO A 878 -1.51 -31.95 -19.00
CA PRO A 878 -1.68 -30.51 -19.08
C PRO A 878 -2.45 -30.11 -20.36
N PRO A 879 -3.28 -29.06 -20.35
CA PRO A 879 -3.96 -28.58 -21.56
C PRO A 879 -3.01 -28.12 -22.68
N ASN A 880 -1.73 -27.91 -22.37
CA ASN A 880 -0.66 -27.68 -23.36
C ASN A 880 0.10 -28.97 -23.77
N GLU A 881 -0.28 -30.12 -23.22
CA GLU A 881 0.25 -31.45 -23.51
C GLU A 881 -0.85 -32.44 -23.96
N THR A 882 -2.06 -31.96 -24.31
CA THR A 882 -2.85 -32.63 -25.36
C THR A 882 -2.02 -32.56 -26.64
N LYS A 883 -1.16 -33.56 -26.76
CA LYS A 883 -0.24 -33.82 -27.85
C LYS A 883 -0.90 -33.38 -29.17
N ARG A 884 -0.31 -32.41 -29.88
CA ARG A 884 -0.09 -32.69 -31.31
C ARG A 884 0.77 -33.94 -31.30
N SER A 885 0.13 -35.11 -31.32
CA SER A 885 0.82 -36.30 -31.74
C SER A 885 1.32 -35.92 -33.12
N LYS A 886 2.63 -35.71 -33.25
CA LYS A 886 3.25 -35.35 -34.54
C LYS A 886 2.91 -36.37 -35.63
N PHE A 887 2.43 -37.55 -35.23
CA PHE A 887 2.08 -38.72 -36.02
C PHE A 887 0.63 -39.13 -35.73
N GLY A 888 -0.13 -39.46 -36.76
CA GLY A 888 -1.59 -39.66 -36.68
C GLY A 888 -2.36 -38.74 -37.62
N THR A 889 -3.66 -38.94 -37.65
CA THR A 889 -4.60 -38.07 -38.36
C THR A 889 -4.69 -36.71 -37.66
N THR A 890 -4.84 -35.64 -38.44
CA THR A 890 -5.16 -34.31 -37.92
C THR A 890 -6.69 -34.09 -37.98
N PRO A 891 -7.25 -33.07 -37.29
CA PRO A 891 -8.69 -32.78 -37.39
C PRO A 891 -9.18 -32.60 -38.84
N SER A 892 -8.31 -32.09 -39.73
CA SER A 892 -8.63 -31.91 -41.14
C SER A 892 -8.76 -33.23 -41.93
N PHE A 893 -8.27 -34.36 -41.40
CA PHE A 893 -8.45 -35.69 -42.00
C PHE A 893 -9.93 -36.09 -42.03
N ASP A 894 -10.59 -35.94 -40.88
CA ASP A 894 -12.00 -36.31 -40.71
C ASP A 894 -12.92 -35.26 -41.36
N GLU A 895 -12.58 -33.97 -41.27
CA GLU A 895 -13.34 -32.87 -41.92
C GLU A 895 -13.38 -32.99 -43.46
N ILE A 896 -12.30 -33.48 -44.07
CA ILE A 896 -12.23 -33.72 -45.53
C ILE A 896 -12.87 -35.07 -45.89
N GLY A 897 -13.17 -35.91 -44.91
CA GLY A 897 -13.87 -37.19 -45.09
C GLY A 897 -12.95 -38.35 -45.51
N LEU A 898 -11.64 -38.25 -45.27
CA LEU A 898 -10.70 -39.33 -45.54
C LEU A 898 -10.91 -40.49 -44.55
N LYS A 899 -10.69 -41.73 -44.99
CA LYS A 899 -10.71 -42.90 -44.09
C LYS A 899 -9.45 -43.73 -44.27
N LEU A 900 -8.75 -44.02 -43.19
CA LEU A 900 -7.56 -44.89 -43.20
C LEU A 900 -8.00 -46.35 -43.24
N ILE A 901 -7.47 -47.12 -44.20
CA ILE A 901 -7.76 -48.54 -44.38
C ILE A 901 -6.68 -49.38 -43.70
N ALA A 902 -5.42 -49.12 -44.03
CA ALA A 902 -4.26 -49.79 -43.45
C ALA A 902 -3.02 -48.90 -43.56
N PRO A 903 -2.02 -49.01 -42.66
CA PRO A 903 -2.04 -49.74 -41.40
C PRO A 903 -2.78 -48.95 -40.29
N LYS A 904 -3.27 -49.63 -39.25
CA LYS A 904 -3.96 -48.98 -38.11
C LYS A 904 -3.00 -48.17 -37.22
N ASP A 905 -1.72 -48.53 -37.22
CA ASP A 905 -0.68 -47.86 -36.45
C ASP A 905 0.05 -46.79 -37.29
N PHE A 906 0.27 -45.63 -36.69
CA PHE A 906 0.97 -44.50 -37.31
C PHE A 906 2.48 -44.49 -37.05
N LYS A 907 2.97 -45.40 -36.19
CA LYS A 907 4.38 -45.63 -35.92
C LYS A 907 4.70 -47.09 -36.14
N ILE A 908 5.45 -47.39 -37.19
CA ILE A 908 5.69 -48.76 -37.63
C ILE A 908 7.19 -49.02 -37.51
N ARG A 909 7.56 -50.08 -36.79
CA ARG A 909 8.95 -50.55 -36.73
C ARG A 909 9.11 -51.72 -37.70
N LEU A 910 10.08 -51.62 -38.60
CA LEU A 910 10.46 -52.68 -39.52
C LEU A 910 11.81 -53.25 -39.14
N LEU A 911 11.87 -54.59 -39.08
CA LEU A 911 13.08 -55.36 -38.79
C LEU A 911 13.62 -56.10 -40.03
N LYS A 912 12.88 -56.08 -41.15
CA LYS A 912 13.21 -56.74 -42.41
C LYS A 912 12.85 -55.84 -43.59
N ASP A 913 13.52 -56.00 -44.72
CA ASP A 913 13.23 -55.30 -45.99
C ASP A 913 11.96 -55.83 -46.63
N VAL A 914 10.80 -55.47 -46.06
CA VAL A 914 9.49 -55.80 -46.60
C VAL A 914 8.81 -54.50 -47.06
N PRO A 915 8.26 -54.44 -48.29
CA PRO A 915 7.51 -53.27 -48.74
C PRO A 915 6.30 -53.01 -47.83
N ILE A 916 6.13 -51.76 -47.37
CA ILE A 916 4.94 -51.33 -46.63
C ILE A 916 4.02 -50.57 -47.57
N SER A 917 2.71 -50.82 -47.46
CA SER A 917 1.69 -50.01 -48.07
C SER A 917 0.80 -49.29 -47.05
N VAL A 918 0.58 -47.99 -47.27
CA VAL A 918 -0.45 -47.19 -46.60
C VAL A 918 -1.62 -46.96 -47.55
N GLU A 919 -2.83 -47.34 -47.16
CA GLU A 919 -4.04 -47.28 -47.96
C GLU A 919 -5.05 -46.31 -47.32
N VAL A 920 -5.45 -45.29 -48.07
CA VAL A 920 -6.40 -44.26 -47.64
C VAL A 920 -7.55 -44.17 -48.64
N LYS A 921 -8.79 -44.27 -48.16
CA LYS A 921 -9.98 -44.02 -48.97
C LYS A 921 -10.20 -42.52 -49.12
N VAL A 922 -10.22 -42.07 -50.38
CA VAL A 922 -10.34 -40.66 -50.75
C VAL A 922 -11.72 -40.40 -51.35
N PRO A 923 -12.52 -39.47 -50.80
CA PRO A 923 -13.79 -39.05 -51.40
C PRO A 923 -13.61 -38.41 -52.79
N PRO A 924 -14.65 -38.42 -53.65
CA PRO A 924 -14.60 -37.74 -54.94
C PRO A 924 -14.38 -36.22 -54.77
N ARG A 925 -13.64 -35.60 -55.70
CA ARG A 925 -13.26 -34.17 -55.71
C ARG A 925 -12.27 -33.73 -54.62
N ILE A 926 -11.49 -34.66 -54.07
CA ILE A 926 -10.36 -34.39 -53.17
C ILE A 926 -9.03 -34.71 -53.89
N LEU A 927 -8.12 -33.74 -53.89
CA LEU A 927 -6.75 -33.91 -54.36
C LEU A 927 -5.84 -34.25 -53.17
N LEU A 928 -5.21 -35.42 -53.23
CA LEU A 928 -4.27 -35.92 -52.21
C LEU A 928 -2.83 -35.78 -52.72
N SER A 929 -1.96 -35.23 -51.89
CA SER A 929 -0.51 -35.07 -52.12
C SER A 929 0.28 -35.57 -50.91
N TYR A 930 1.57 -35.85 -51.07
CA TYR A 930 2.38 -36.43 -50.01
C TYR A 930 3.83 -35.94 -50.03
N GLN A 931 4.51 -36.09 -48.89
CA GLN A 931 5.93 -35.86 -48.70
C GLN A 931 6.54 -37.04 -47.93
N PHE A 932 7.71 -37.52 -48.35
CA PHE A 932 8.37 -38.67 -47.71
C PHE A 932 9.82 -38.35 -47.38
N LEU A 933 10.15 -38.23 -46.09
CA LEU A 933 11.46 -37.78 -45.61
C LEU A 933 12.14 -38.84 -44.74
N ARG A 934 13.49 -38.87 -44.70
CA ARG A 934 14.29 -39.63 -43.74
C ARG A 934 15.06 -38.70 -42.81
N GLU A 935 15.24 -39.06 -41.54
CA GLU A 935 16.00 -38.21 -40.61
C GLU A 935 17.43 -37.91 -41.11
N PRO A 936 17.93 -36.67 -40.94
CA PRO A 936 17.26 -35.57 -40.24
C PRO A 936 16.18 -34.85 -41.06
N ASP A 937 16.23 -34.80 -42.40
CA ASP A 937 15.19 -34.23 -43.32
C ASP A 937 15.52 -34.54 -44.82
N GLU A 938 16.05 -35.73 -45.16
CA GLU A 938 16.40 -36.16 -46.53
C GLU A 938 15.15 -36.54 -47.35
N ASP A 939 14.90 -35.90 -48.49
CA ASP A 939 13.76 -36.25 -49.35
C ASP A 939 13.95 -37.61 -50.02
N ASN A 940 12.97 -38.49 -49.86
CA ASN A 940 12.98 -39.86 -50.36
C ASN A 940 11.75 -40.15 -51.22
N ARG A 941 11.14 -39.12 -51.82
CA ARG A 941 9.94 -39.25 -52.67
C ARG A 941 10.06 -40.33 -53.75
N ASP A 942 11.25 -40.55 -54.31
CA ASP A 942 11.49 -41.57 -55.34
C ASP A 942 11.32 -43.02 -54.85
N TYR A 943 11.35 -43.24 -53.53
CA TYR A 943 11.21 -44.56 -52.89
C TYR A 943 9.78 -44.88 -52.44
N ILE A 944 8.81 -44.03 -52.77
CA ILE A 944 7.40 -44.26 -52.48
C ILE A 944 6.55 -44.08 -53.74
N LYS A 945 5.69 -45.04 -54.01
CA LYS A 945 4.80 -45.05 -55.18
C LYS A 945 3.35 -44.89 -54.73
N GLN A 946 2.68 -43.86 -55.24
CA GLN A 946 1.24 -43.69 -55.09
C GLN A 946 0.51 -44.32 -56.28
N THR A 947 -0.43 -45.21 -56.00
CA THR A 947 -1.36 -45.79 -56.97
C THR A 947 -2.79 -45.54 -56.53
N GLN A 948 -3.66 -45.14 -57.46
CA GLN A 948 -5.07 -44.88 -57.18
C GLN A 948 -5.92 -46.00 -57.79
N GLU A 949 -6.74 -46.65 -56.97
CA GLU A 949 -7.65 -47.72 -57.38
C GLU A 949 -9.01 -47.14 -57.80
N SER A 950 -9.73 -47.88 -58.66
CA SER A 950 -11.03 -47.49 -59.24
C SER A 950 -12.15 -47.30 -58.20
N ASN A 951 -11.97 -47.82 -56.98
CA ASN A 951 -12.87 -47.70 -55.84
C ASN A 951 -12.62 -46.43 -54.97
N GLY A 952 -11.72 -45.54 -55.38
CA GLY A 952 -11.36 -44.31 -54.65
C GLY A 952 -10.31 -44.51 -53.55
N ILE A 953 -9.60 -45.64 -53.52
CA ILE A 953 -8.49 -45.88 -52.58
C ILE A 953 -7.18 -45.39 -53.17
N SER A 954 -6.44 -44.59 -52.42
CA SER A 954 -5.04 -44.23 -52.74
C SER A 954 -4.09 -45.07 -51.88
N LYS A 955 -3.24 -45.84 -52.55
CA LYS A 955 -2.25 -46.74 -51.93
C LYS A 955 -0.84 -46.19 -52.14
N PHE A 956 -0.12 -46.00 -51.03
CA PHE A 956 1.27 -45.53 -51.00
C PHE A 956 2.18 -46.69 -50.60
N THR A 957 2.92 -47.25 -51.56
CA THR A 957 3.81 -48.39 -51.32
C THR A 957 5.26 -47.94 -51.33
N THR A 958 6.03 -48.29 -50.30
CA THR A 958 7.44 -47.90 -50.16
C THR A 958 8.31 -49.07 -49.69
N THR A 959 9.55 -49.10 -50.17
CA THR A 959 10.64 -49.91 -49.60
C THR A 959 11.63 -48.95 -48.95
N LEU A 960 12.16 -49.29 -47.77
CA LEU A 960 13.01 -48.38 -47.00
C LEU A 960 14.49 -48.67 -47.30
N PRO A 961 15.18 -47.86 -48.12
CA PRO A 961 16.49 -48.23 -48.67
C PRO A 961 17.64 -48.22 -47.66
N LYS A 962 17.50 -47.53 -46.52
CA LYS A 962 18.57 -47.34 -45.53
C LYS A 962 18.02 -47.42 -44.11
N ARG A 963 18.83 -47.90 -43.16
CA ARG A 963 18.49 -47.84 -41.72
C ARG A 963 18.19 -46.39 -41.30
N GLY A 964 17.12 -46.18 -40.53
CA GLY A 964 16.74 -44.86 -40.03
C GLY A 964 15.23 -44.69 -39.83
N ASN A 965 14.84 -43.48 -39.39
CA ASN A 965 13.45 -43.08 -39.25
C ASN A 965 12.99 -42.32 -40.50
N TYR A 966 11.88 -42.74 -41.08
CA TYR A 966 11.21 -42.14 -42.23
C TYR A 966 9.86 -41.58 -41.83
N MET A 967 9.46 -40.46 -42.43
CA MET A 967 8.20 -39.79 -42.18
C MET A 967 7.43 -39.60 -43.48
N LEU A 968 6.21 -40.14 -43.54
CA LEU A 968 5.25 -39.89 -44.62
C LEU A 968 4.19 -38.91 -44.15
N SER A 969 4.13 -37.75 -44.78
CA SER A 969 3.14 -36.71 -44.51
C SER A 969 2.17 -36.61 -45.68
N LEU A 970 0.87 -36.70 -45.40
CA LEU A 970 -0.21 -36.58 -46.38
C LEU A 970 -0.88 -35.20 -46.27
N TYR A 971 -1.22 -34.60 -47.41
CA TYR A 971 -1.88 -33.31 -47.53
C TYR A 971 -3.06 -33.41 -48.49
N ALA A 972 -4.22 -32.87 -48.13
CA ALA A 972 -5.44 -32.99 -48.94
C ALA A 972 -6.15 -31.65 -49.12
N ARG A 973 -6.75 -31.42 -50.29
CA ARG A 973 -7.59 -30.24 -50.58
C ARG A 973 -8.77 -30.59 -51.46
N LYS A 974 -9.81 -29.75 -51.44
CA LYS A 974 -10.97 -29.87 -52.35
C LYS A 974 -10.59 -29.32 -53.73
N GLU A 975 -11.04 -29.97 -54.80
CA GLU A 975 -10.67 -29.62 -56.18
C GLU A 975 -11.17 -28.21 -56.61
N ASN A 976 -12.29 -27.75 -56.04
CA ASN A 976 -12.95 -26.48 -56.39
C ASN A 976 -12.80 -25.36 -55.33
N SER A 977 -11.85 -25.44 -54.39
CA SER A 977 -11.63 -24.34 -53.43
C SER A 977 -10.79 -23.21 -54.05
N GLU A 978 -11.21 -21.95 -53.87
CA GLU A 978 -10.41 -20.77 -54.22
C GLU A 978 -9.07 -20.73 -53.46
N ASP A 979 -9.03 -21.41 -52.31
CA ASP A 979 -7.83 -21.57 -51.50
C ASP A 979 -6.92 -22.67 -52.07
N LYS A 980 -5.68 -22.30 -52.45
CA LYS A 980 -4.67 -23.22 -53.00
C LYS A 980 -3.93 -24.02 -51.91
N SER A 981 -4.20 -23.74 -50.64
CA SER A 981 -3.54 -24.39 -49.49
C SER A 981 -4.04 -25.82 -49.30
N ALA A 982 -3.12 -26.79 -49.24
CA ALA A 982 -3.41 -28.18 -48.88
C ALA A 982 -2.95 -28.43 -47.43
N PRO A 983 -3.85 -28.46 -46.44
CA PRO A 983 -3.47 -28.74 -45.05
C PRO A 983 -2.90 -30.15 -44.88
N ASN A 984 -1.98 -30.32 -43.91
CA ASN A 984 -1.49 -31.63 -43.49
C ASN A 984 -2.64 -32.39 -42.81
N VAL A 985 -2.96 -33.56 -43.35
CA VAL A 985 -4.06 -34.40 -42.89
C VAL A 985 -3.60 -35.62 -42.10
N CYS A 986 -2.43 -36.19 -42.37
CA CYS A 986 -1.96 -37.36 -41.64
C CYS A 986 -0.44 -37.54 -41.72
N ASN A 987 0.20 -37.97 -40.64
CA ASN A 987 1.64 -38.26 -40.59
C ASN A 987 1.92 -39.67 -40.08
N PHE A 988 2.73 -40.44 -40.81
CA PHE A 988 3.24 -41.76 -40.43
C PHE A 988 4.74 -41.70 -40.16
N LEU A 989 5.21 -42.47 -39.18
CA LEU A 989 6.63 -42.69 -38.89
C LEU A 989 6.97 -44.16 -39.11
N PHE A 990 7.94 -44.43 -39.98
CA PHE A 990 8.51 -45.76 -40.18
C PHE A 990 9.93 -45.81 -39.63
N SER A 991 10.21 -46.69 -38.69
CA SER A 991 11.55 -46.90 -38.14
C SER A 991 12.12 -48.20 -38.71
N TYR A 992 13.13 -48.11 -39.58
CA TYR A 992 13.80 -49.27 -40.15
C TYR A 992 15.10 -49.58 -39.41
N LEU A 993 15.16 -50.76 -38.79
CA LEU A 993 16.30 -51.30 -38.04
C LEU A 993 16.49 -52.78 -38.41
N PRO A 994 17.22 -53.11 -39.48
CA PRO A 994 17.50 -54.51 -39.82
C PRO A 994 18.32 -55.18 -38.72
N GLU A 995 17.94 -56.40 -38.32
CA GLU A 995 18.74 -57.24 -37.40
C GLU A 995 20.02 -57.68 -38.11
N SER A 996 21.15 -57.06 -37.80
CA SER A 996 22.47 -57.57 -38.17
C SER A 996 22.86 -58.67 -37.20
N GLY A 997 23.23 -59.84 -37.73
CA GLY A 997 23.76 -60.96 -36.97
C GLY A 997 25.01 -60.60 -36.15
N GLU A 998 25.13 -61.32 -35.03
CA GLU A 998 26.28 -61.50 -34.13
C GLU A 998 26.84 -60.27 -33.38
N ALA A 999 27.10 -60.53 -32.09
CA ALA A 999 27.22 -59.56 -31.01
C ALA A 999 28.63 -58.95 -30.87
N THR A 1000 28.71 -57.73 -30.34
CA THR A 1000 29.55 -57.36 -29.17
C THR A 1000 29.24 -55.92 -28.70
N GLY A 1001 29.04 -55.73 -27.38
CA GLY A 1001 29.08 -54.42 -26.71
C GLY A 1001 27.75 -53.84 -26.24
N ILE A 1002 27.43 -54.01 -24.95
CA ILE A 1002 26.27 -53.46 -24.26
C ILE A 1002 26.45 -51.94 -24.02
N VAL A 1003 25.55 -51.11 -24.58
CA VAL A 1003 25.20 -49.79 -24.05
C VAL A 1003 23.67 -49.69 -24.03
N LYS A 1004 23.06 -49.72 -22.83
CA LYS A 1004 21.63 -49.50 -22.62
C LYS A 1004 21.28 -48.04 -22.94
N GLY A 1005 20.56 -47.87 -24.04
CA GLY A 1005 20.32 -46.58 -24.70
C GLY A 1005 19.21 -45.73 -24.09
N GLN A 1006 19.48 -44.43 -24.06
CA GLN A 1006 18.50 -43.36 -24.05
C GLN A 1006 17.64 -43.44 -25.34
N GLU A 1007 16.31 -43.39 -25.23
CA GLU A 1007 15.46 -43.05 -26.37
C GLU A 1007 15.77 -41.59 -26.78
N LYS A 1008 16.65 -41.42 -27.78
CA LYS A 1008 16.91 -40.10 -28.38
C LYS A 1008 15.64 -39.58 -29.05
N LYS A 1009 15.23 -38.36 -28.69
CA LYS A 1009 14.11 -37.64 -29.33
C LYS A 1009 14.38 -37.48 -30.83
N SER A 1010 13.41 -37.80 -31.68
CA SER A 1010 13.43 -37.59 -33.14
C SER A 1010 13.77 -36.13 -33.51
N PHE A 1011 14.65 -35.94 -34.51
CA PHE A 1011 15.30 -34.66 -34.85
C PHE A 1011 14.68 -33.90 -36.04
N PHE A 1012 13.58 -34.37 -36.63
CA PHE A 1012 12.88 -33.64 -37.70
C PHE A 1012 12.60 -32.18 -37.30
N LYS A 1013 12.98 -31.21 -38.15
CA LYS A 1013 12.88 -29.77 -37.83
C LYS A 1013 11.44 -29.38 -37.46
N LYS A 1014 11.28 -28.54 -36.42
CA LYS A 1014 9.97 -28.00 -35.97
C LYS A 1014 9.17 -27.30 -37.08
N SER A 1015 9.81 -26.87 -38.17
CA SER A 1015 9.22 -26.20 -39.33
C SER A 1015 8.24 -27.08 -40.12
N ILE A 1016 8.46 -28.40 -40.17
CA ILE A 1016 7.64 -29.32 -40.98
C ILE A 1016 6.22 -29.50 -40.40
N PHE A 1017 6.06 -29.20 -39.10
CA PHE A 1017 4.79 -29.37 -38.37
C PHE A 1017 3.99 -28.07 -38.18
N LYS A 1018 4.40 -26.95 -38.81
CA LYS A 1018 3.67 -25.68 -38.80
C LYS A 1018 2.94 -25.47 -40.13
N LYS A 1019 1.66 -25.04 -40.07
CA LYS A 1019 0.85 -24.63 -41.22
C LYS A 1019 1.60 -23.55 -42.03
N THR A 1020 1.65 -23.72 -43.33
CA THR A 1020 1.96 -22.68 -44.30
C THR A 1020 0.79 -21.69 -44.36
N ASP A 1021 0.85 -20.61 -43.58
CA ASP A 1021 0.24 -19.34 -44.01
C ASP A 1021 1.31 -18.59 -44.81
N SER A 1022 0.96 -18.25 -46.04
CA SER A 1022 1.89 -17.80 -47.08
C SER A 1022 1.90 -16.27 -47.21
N ARG A 1023 3.09 -15.66 -47.27
CA ARG A 1023 3.64 -15.02 -48.48
C ARG A 1023 5.02 -14.41 -48.23
N GLU A 1024 6.00 -14.95 -48.96
CA GLU A 1024 7.07 -14.30 -49.75
C GLU A 1024 7.12 -12.76 -49.71
N LYS A 1025 8.25 -12.03 -49.77
CA LYS A 1025 9.66 -12.21 -50.19
C LYS A 1025 10.43 -11.05 -49.50
N ILE A 1026 11.72 -11.13 -49.19
CA ILE A 1026 12.85 -10.87 -50.10
C ILE A 1026 14.07 -11.61 -49.53
N PRO A 1027 14.82 -12.36 -50.37
CA PRO A 1027 16.26 -12.46 -50.21
C PRO A 1027 16.95 -11.78 -51.39
N VAL A 1028 17.77 -10.81 -51.06
CA VAL A 1028 18.92 -10.41 -51.87
C VAL A 1028 19.90 -11.57 -51.77
N ASP A 1029 20.26 -12.20 -52.89
CA ASP A 1029 21.66 -12.35 -53.28
C ASP A 1029 21.79 -13.17 -54.56
N LYS A 1030 22.42 -12.55 -55.56
CA LYS A 1030 23.03 -13.25 -56.69
C LYS A 1030 24.42 -13.70 -56.24
N LEU A 1031 24.65 -14.99 -56.47
CA LEU A 1031 25.94 -15.62 -56.74
C LEU A 1031 26.99 -14.65 -57.30
N SER A 1032 28.19 -14.66 -56.76
CA SER A 1032 29.28 -15.38 -57.44
C SER A 1032 30.60 -15.32 -56.65
N ASP A 1033 31.29 -16.45 -56.76
CA ASP A 1033 32.72 -16.56 -56.96
C ASP A 1033 33.70 -16.36 -55.79
N LYS A 1034 34.39 -17.48 -55.56
CA LYS A 1034 35.85 -17.62 -55.55
C LYS A 1034 36.57 -17.47 -54.21
N SER A 1035 36.95 -18.67 -53.77
CA SER A 1035 38.34 -19.10 -53.60
C SER A 1035 39.12 -18.62 -52.37
N SER A 1036 39.79 -19.63 -51.84
CA SER A 1036 41.17 -19.61 -51.35
C SER A 1036 41.42 -18.96 -50.00
N ASP A 1037 41.73 -19.86 -49.08
CA ASP A 1037 42.99 -19.92 -48.37
C ASP A 1037 43.23 -19.03 -47.15
N LYS A 1038 43.84 -19.75 -46.20
CA LYS A 1038 44.88 -19.32 -45.27
C LYS A 1038 44.42 -18.65 -43.97
N SER A 1039 44.37 -19.56 -43.00
CA SER A 1039 45.35 -19.66 -41.92
C SER A 1039 45.31 -18.66 -40.78
N SER A 1040 45.58 -19.25 -39.62
CA SER A 1040 46.26 -18.69 -38.45
C SER A 1040 45.48 -17.65 -37.68
N ASP A 1041 45.59 -17.56 -36.37
CA ASP A 1041 46.04 -18.40 -35.26
C ASP A 1041 45.82 -17.43 -34.08
N LYS A 1042 45.49 -17.94 -32.89
CA LYS A 1042 45.82 -17.32 -31.59
C LYS A 1042 45.20 -15.93 -31.25
N SER A 1043 44.30 -15.86 -30.28
CA SER A 1043 44.48 -16.02 -28.82
C SER A 1043 44.46 -14.66 -28.12
N SER A 1044 43.42 -14.43 -27.33
CA SER A 1044 43.44 -13.79 -26.01
C SER A 1044 42.03 -13.88 -25.44
#